data_AF-A0ABD0J5F9-F1
#
_entry.id   AF-A0ABD0J5F9-F1
#
_cell.length_a   1.000
_cell.length_b   1.000
_cell.length_c   1.000
_cell.angle_alpha   90.00
_cell.angle_beta   90.00
_cell.angle_gamma   90.00
#
_symmetry.space_group_name_H-M   'P 1'
#
loop_
_entity.id
_entity.type
_entity.pdbx_description
1 polymer ?
#
loop_
_entity_poly.entity_id
_entity_poly.type
_entity_poly.pdbx_seq_one_letter_code
_entity_poly.pdbx_strand_id
1 'polypeptide(L)'
;MPTILPRRLLNFHDSKLVSLAKNCLGPSQHKFCASILSVSWTSPACVALKRRTFCESYCHVKTINPEGMVIQRLGSSGQSFLSKCKNSPRDVFGAHSRQFATSSRHHVDVHLSEEVREAVHSGKAVVALESTIITHGMPYPENVQTALAVEQQVRENGAVPATVGVMRGEIHVGVTAENIEWLGSQSSGLVKISRRDIPVVLSQGLSGGTTVSGTMIAAHKAGIPIFATGGIGGVHRGVEETMDVSADLLELGRTPVAVVAAGVKSILDIGRTLEYLETEGVCVVTYGPSTDFPAFFTPASGHFGPYNVHNPDAAAAIIDASLRLQLNSGMLFAVPIPEEFAASGAIIESAIREAVQAAKSAGIKGKEVTPFILKRVNELTQGASLQNNAKVASQIAVALARRRSGDTEQISASASVQVPSSASASSSPKPADTNRKLNRPVVVGGAVVDFCAKLKVDNVKMSGATYPGTFYQSFGGVGRNMADCLSRLGSAPVFVSAIGDDVHASALLNYSSHMDMSGVKKLPGYSTPTYCPVLTHSGHLMFGIGDMDVHSVVSPEMITEFTDVLSSAPLVCMDGNFSSAVIHRVCQICSKHGVPVWFDPADIHKATKPFETEACKQLTYISPNLAEIRCIWTRLTGQQDTSTFSDMSRDEAVKEAALYCRDLLKHIPVIMVTLGHHGLLLGDSRQ
;
A
#
# COMPACT_ATOMS: atom_id res chain seq x y z
N MET A 1 18.62 -14.59 12.30
CA MET A 1 18.12 -13.43 11.54
C MET A 1 16.63 -13.33 11.78
N PRO A 2 16.10 -12.26 12.40
CA PRO A 2 14.67 -12.19 12.66
C PRO A 2 13.94 -11.80 11.37
N THR A 3 13.10 -12.71 10.92
CA THR A 3 12.17 -12.64 9.77
C THR A 3 11.15 -11.53 9.97
N ILE A 4 11.08 -10.60 9.02
CA ILE A 4 10.04 -9.58 8.93
C ILE A 4 8.84 -10.24 8.23
N LEU A 5 7.78 -10.51 9.00
CA LEU A 5 6.50 -11.01 8.48
C LEU A 5 5.76 -9.90 7.71
N PRO A 6 5.27 -10.14 6.49
CA PRO A 6 4.50 -9.16 5.71
C PRO A 6 3.10 -8.96 6.30
N ARG A 7 2.64 -7.70 6.32
CA ARG A 7 1.28 -7.29 6.70
C ARG A 7 0.28 -7.89 5.70
N ARG A 8 -0.50 -8.89 6.11
CA ARG A 8 -1.64 -9.42 5.34
C ARG A 8 -2.81 -8.44 5.40
N LEU A 9 -3.30 -8.04 4.23
CA LEU A 9 -4.65 -7.52 4.05
C LEU A 9 -5.67 -8.63 4.36
N LEU A 10 -6.67 -8.29 5.16
CA LEU A 10 -7.74 -9.21 5.53
C LEU A 10 -8.75 -9.36 4.41
N ASN A 11 -8.71 -10.50 3.73
CA ASN A 11 -9.80 -10.96 2.89
C ASN A 11 -10.98 -11.38 3.77
N PHE A 12 -12.03 -10.54 3.82
CA PHE A 12 -13.32 -10.91 4.42
C PHE A 12 -14.14 -11.75 3.44
N HIS A 13 -13.82 -13.05 3.39
CA HIS A 13 -14.69 -14.06 2.78
C HIS A 13 -14.77 -15.28 3.71
N ASP A 14 -15.40 -15.12 4.87
CA ASP A 14 -15.80 -16.24 5.72
C ASP A 14 -17.33 -16.40 5.65
N SER A 15 -17.79 -17.40 4.90
CA SER A 15 -19.19 -17.59 4.49
C SER A 15 -20.16 -17.85 5.66
N LYS A 16 -19.65 -18.19 6.85
CA LYS A 16 -20.45 -18.40 8.07
C LYS A 16 -20.67 -17.12 8.90
N LEU A 17 -19.71 -16.19 8.89
CA LEU A 17 -19.91 -14.83 9.44
C LEU A 17 -20.91 -14.02 8.59
N VAL A 18 -20.87 -14.24 7.27
CA VAL A 18 -21.80 -13.65 6.31
C VAL A 18 -23.25 -14.10 6.55
N SER A 19 -23.50 -15.29 7.10
CA SER A 19 -24.88 -15.77 7.33
C SER A 19 -25.48 -15.25 8.64
N LEU A 20 -24.69 -15.08 9.71
CA LEU A 20 -25.19 -14.49 10.96
C LEU A 20 -25.40 -12.98 10.84
N ALA A 21 -24.46 -12.29 10.18
CA ALA A 21 -24.60 -10.85 9.93
C ALA A 21 -25.90 -10.59 9.16
N LYS A 22 -26.16 -11.31 8.05
CA LYS A 22 -27.36 -11.19 7.19
C LYS A 22 -28.71 -11.28 7.92
N ASN A 23 -28.76 -11.95 9.08
CA ASN A 23 -30.01 -12.14 9.82
C ASN A 23 -30.25 -11.05 10.89
N CYS A 24 -29.26 -10.21 11.23
CA CYS A 24 -29.35 -9.22 12.32
C CYS A 24 -29.31 -7.75 11.88
N LEU A 25 -28.83 -7.45 10.67
CA LEU A 25 -28.53 -6.08 10.23
C LEU A 25 -29.03 -5.87 8.78
N GLY A 26 -29.20 -4.62 8.34
CA GLY A 26 -29.55 -4.35 6.94
C GLY A 26 -28.36 -4.61 5.99
N PRO A 27 -28.61 -4.82 4.67
CA PRO A 27 -27.56 -5.11 3.68
C PRO A 27 -26.40 -4.09 3.64
N SER A 28 -26.68 -2.82 3.99
CA SER A 28 -25.70 -1.72 4.08
C SER A 28 -24.89 -1.71 5.39
N GLN A 29 -25.41 -2.30 6.46
CA GLN A 29 -24.81 -2.30 7.81
C GLN A 29 -23.83 -3.47 8.03
N HIS A 30 -23.90 -4.55 7.23
CA HIS A 30 -23.00 -5.71 7.37
C HIS A 30 -21.55 -5.45 7.00
N LYS A 31 -21.31 -4.82 5.84
CA LYS A 31 -19.97 -4.42 5.41
C LYS A 31 -19.40 -3.38 6.39
N PHE A 32 -20.27 -2.56 6.96
CA PHE A 32 -19.95 -1.48 7.89
C PHE A 32 -19.39 -1.99 9.25
N CYS A 33 -20.01 -3.01 9.85
CA CYS A 33 -19.59 -3.52 11.18
C CYS A 33 -18.27 -4.30 11.14
N ALA A 34 -18.07 -5.15 10.13
CA ALA A 34 -16.82 -5.91 9.95
C ALA A 34 -15.62 -4.99 9.70
N SER A 35 -15.88 -3.86 9.03
CA SER A 35 -14.88 -2.83 8.79
C SER A 35 -14.55 -2.03 10.04
N ILE A 36 -15.50 -1.48 10.80
CA ILE A 36 -15.15 -0.71 12.02
C ILE A 36 -14.26 -1.49 13.00
N LEU A 37 -14.46 -2.80 13.11
CA LEU A 37 -13.67 -3.65 14.01
C LEU A 37 -12.23 -3.90 13.55
N SER A 38 -11.92 -3.75 12.25
CA SER A 38 -10.54 -3.81 11.76
C SER A 38 -9.80 -2.47 11.94
N VAL A 39 -10.50 -1.42 12.38
CA VAL A 39 -10.09 -0.02 12.22
C VAL A 39 -9.50 0.59 13.48
N SER A 40 -9.76 0.01 14.65
CA SER A 40 -9.13 0.42 15.91
C SER A 40 -7.60 0.15 15.97
N TRP A 41 -6.95 -0.20 14.84
CA TRP A 41 -5.67 -0.92 14.80
C TRP A 41 -4.68 -0.47 13.70
N THR A 42 -4.92 0.62 12.98
CA THR A 42 -4.06 1.04 11.85
C THR A 42 -2.82 1.85 12.24
N SER A 43 -2.78 2.43 13.45
CA SER A 43 -1.59 3.08 14.00
C SER A 43 -0.85 2.16 14.97
N PRO A 44 0.49 2.00 14.86
CA PRO A 44 1.30 1.29 15.84
C PRO A 44 1.15 1.81 17.28
N ALA A 45 0.72 3.06 17.45
CA ALA A 45 0.41 3.68 18.74
C ALA A 45 -0.90 3.16 19.34
N CYS A 46 -1.94 2.96 18.51
CA CYS A 46 -3.16 2.23 18.88
C CYS A 46 -2.87 0.75 19.15
N VAL A 47 -1.96 0.12 18.38
CA VAL A 47 -1.50 -1.27 18.58
C VAL A 47 -0.67 -1.43 19.87
N ALA A 48 -0.10 -0.34 20.39
CA ALA A 48 0.67 -0.33 21.62
C ALA A 48 -0.23 -0.21 22.87
N LEU A 49 -1.32 0.56 22.78
CA LEU A 49 -2.36 0.69 23.81
C LEU A 49 -3.36 -0.48 23.81
N LYS A 50 -3.66 -1.03 22.63
CA LYS A 50 -4.48 -2.24 22.44
C LYS A 50 -3.58 -3.33 21.85
N ARG A 51 -3.18 -4.33 22.64
CA ARG A 51 -2.25 -5.40 22.18
C ARG A 51 -2.87 -6.26 21.05
N ARG A 52 -2.19 -6.28 19.89
CA ARG A 52 -2.15 -7.23 18.74
C ARG A 52 -3.43 -8.03 18.35
N THR A 53 -3.96 -7.77 17.15
CA THR A 53 -4.38 -8.75 16.10
C THR A 53 -4.70 -8.02 14.79
N PHE A 54 -4.24 -8.44 13.61
CA PHE A 54 -4.77 -9.56 12.83
C PHE A 54 -3.63 -10.27 12.07
N CYS A 55 -3.43 -11.55 12.36
CA CYS A 55 -2.77 -12.50 11.48
C CYS A 55 -3.37 -13.87 11.82
N GLU A 56 -3.96 -14.53 10.82
CA GLU A 56 -4.37 -15.95 10.82
C GLU A 56 -5.18 -16.42 12.03
N SER A 57 -6.52 -16.39 11.94
CA SER A 57 -7.38 -17.31 12.71
C SER A 57 -8.74 -17.45 12.01
N TYR A 58 -9.14 -18.70 11.76
CA TYR A 58 -10.46 -19.10 11.28
C TYR A 58 -11.55 -18.62 12.24
N CYS A 59 -12.58 -17.93 11.74
CA CYS A 59 -13.74 -17.57 12.55
C CYS A 59 -14.63 -18.80 12.77
N HIS A 60 -14.43 -19.49 13.89
CA HIS A 60 -15.39 -20.45 14.40
C HIS A 60 -16.55 -19.72 15.09
N VAL A 61 -17.67 -19.57 14.39
CA VAL A 61 -18.94 -19.17 15.01
C VAL A 61 -19.42 -20.32 15.90
N LYS A 62 -19.53 -20.08 17.21
CA LYS A 62 -20.12 -21.02 18.17
C LYS A 62 -21.28 -20.31 18.87
N THR A 63 -22.51 -20.72 18.56
CA THR A 63 -23.70 -20.29 19.30
C THR A 63 -23.68 -20.99 20.65
N ILE A 64 -23.47 -20.26 21.74
CA ILE A 64 -23.50 -20.82 23.09
C ILE A 64 -24.94 -20.67 23.59
N ASN A 65 -25.70 -21.76 23.56
CA ASN A 65 -26.99 -21.85 24.22
C ASN A 65 -26.73 -22.09 25.73
N PRO A 66 -27.45 -21.45 26.66
CA PRO A 66 -27.15 -21.53 28.08
C PRO A 66 -27.80 -22.77 28.68
N GLU A 67 -27.36 -23.98 28.32
CA GLU A 67 -27.70 -25.20 29.06
C GLU A 67 -26.83 -26.39 28.59
N GLY A 68 -26.09 -27.02 29.52
CA GLY A 68 -25.48 -28.35 29.33
C GLY A 68 -23.94 -28.41 29.34
N MET A 69 -23.34 -28.60 30.53
CA MET A 69 -21.96 -29.04 30.72
C MET A 69 -21.94 -30.55 31.02
N VAL A 70 -21.29 -31.38 30.19
CA VAL A 70 -20.83 -32.74 30.56
C VAL A 70 -19.52 -33.11 29.84
N ILE A 71 -18.44 -33.22 30.64
CA ILE A 71 -17.38 -34.25 30.76
C ILE A 71 -16.69 -34.80 29.47
N GLN A 72 -15.35 -34.73 29.36
CA GLN A 72 -14.41 -35.80 29.79
C GLN A 72 -12.93 -35.51 29.43
N ARG A 73 -12.03 -35.73 30.40
CA ARG A 73 -10.56 -35.81 30.24
C ARG A 73 -10.17 -37.20 29.76
N LEU A 74 -9.13 -37.28 28.92
CA LEU A 74 -8.22 -38.43 28.82
C LEU A 74 -6.77 -37.93 28.84
N GLY A 75 -5.95 -38.55 29.69
CA GLY A 75 -4.49 -38.40 29.77
C GLY A 75 -3.78 -39.03 28.56
N SER A 76 -2.46 -39.12 28.48
CA SER A 76 -1.41 -39.01 29.50
C SER A 76 -0.02 -38.94 28.84
N SER A 77 0.96 -38.53 29.64
CA SER A 77 2.37 -38.99 29.70
C SER A 77 3.37 -38.66 28.57
N GLY A 78 4.53 -38.18 29.01
CA GLY A 78 5.79 -38.18 28.26
C GLY A 78 6.84 -37.27 28.92
N GLN A 79 7.66 -37.85 29.80
CA GLN A 79 8.68 -37.17 30.62
C GLN A 79 9.89 -36.63 29.82
N SER A 80 10.54 -35.67 30.46
CA SER A 80 11.84 -35.05 30.24
C SER A 80 13.03 -36.00 30.02
N PHE A 81 14.10 -35.51 29.38
CA PHE A 81 15.47 -35.60 29.93
C PHE A 81 16.41 -34.54 29.34
N LEU A 82 17.14 -33.85 30.22
CA LEU A 82 18.25 -32.92 29.97
C LEU A 82 19.59 -33.68 29.93
N SER A 83 20.56 -33.24 29.12
CA SER A 83 21.91 -32.93 29.63
C SER A 83 22.86 -32.29 28.59
N LYS A 84 23.48 -31.19 29.04
CA LYS A 84 24.89 -30.73 28.95
C LYS A 84 25.69 -30.89 27.65
N CYS A 85 26.27 -29.77 27.22
CA CYS A 85 27.73 -29.64 27.07
C CYS A 85 28.18 -28.16 27.17
N LYS A 86 29.13 -27.90 28.08
CA LYS A 86 29.97 -26.69 28.15
C LYS A 86 31.35 -27.08 27.63
N ASN A 87 32.03 -26.18 26.91
CA ASN A 87 33.45 -25.88 27.14
C ASN A 87 33.92 -24.66 26.31
N SER A 88 34.66 -23.80 26.98
CA SER A 88 35.60 -22.77 26.49
C SER A 88 36.96 -23.11 27.16
N PRO A 89 38.17 -22.65 26.74
CA PRO A 89 38.53 -21.22 26.85
C PRO A 89 39.70 -20.65 25.97
N ARG A 90 39.76 -19.29 25.93
CA ARG A 90 40.90 -18.35 26.03
C ARG A 90 41.95 -18.09 24.90
N ASP A 91 42.09 -16.77 24.68
CA ASP A 91 43.26 -15.88 24.49
C ASP A 91 44.29 -16.10 23.37
N VAL A 92 44.51 -15.07 22.52
CA VAL A 92 45.82 -14.42 22.25
C VAL A 92 45.59 -13.00 21.66
N PHE A 93 46.20 -11.99 22.30
CA PHE A 93 46.41 -10.63 21.78
C PHE A 93 47.57 -10.60 20.77
N GLY A 94 47.43 -9.84 19.67
CA GLY A 94 48.51 -9.57 18.74
C GLY A 94 48.23 -8.32 17.90
N ALA A 95 48.80 -7.19 18.31
CA ALA A 95 48.76 -5.92 17.60
C ALA A 95 49.79 -5.93 16.46
N HIS A 96 49.34 -5.81 15.21
CA HIS A 96 50.20 -5.42 14.07
C HIS A 96 49.49 -4.33 13.26
N SER A 97 50.07 -3.13 13.30
CA SER A 97 49.79 -2.03 12.38
C SER A 97 50.10 -2.47 10.95
N ARG A 98 49.10 -2.44 10.07
CA ARG A 98 49.33 -2.34 8.63
C ARG A 98 48.56 -1.15 8.10
N GLN A 99 49.32 -0.28 7.45
CA GLN A 99 48.88 0.95 6.79
C GLN A 99 47.66 0.67 5.90
N PHE A 100 46.61 1.47 6.09
CA PHE A 100 45.52 1.57 5.14
C PHE A 100 46.05 2.18 3.85
N ALA A 101 46.41 1.33 2.88
CA ALA A 101 46.35 1.73 1.49
C ALA A 101 44.87 1.95 1.17
N THR A 102 44.51 3.18 0.83
CA THR A 102 43.19 3.53 0.29
C THR A 102 43.04 2.83 -1.06
N SER A 103 42.56 1.58 -1.07
CA SER A 103 42.09 0.97 -2.30
C SER A 103 40.76 1.62 -2.66
N SER A 104 40.71 2.17 -3.87
CA SER A 104 39.52 2.69 -4.53
C SER A 104 38.34 1.75 -4.28
N ARG A 105 37.21 2.31 -3.83
CA ARG A 105 35.92 1.61 -3.83
C ARG A 105 35.74 0.97 -5.20
N HIS A 106 35.66 -0.36 -5.27
CA HIS A 106 35.30 -1.07 -6.49
C HIS A 106 33.86 -0.67 -6.86
N HIS A 107 33.72 0.40 -7.63
CA HIS A 107 32.50 0.68 -8.37
C HIS A 107 32.36 -0.45 -9.39
N VAL A 108 31.20 -1.10 -9.42
CA VAL A 108 30.82 -1.92 -10.57
C VAL A 108 30.62 -0.93 -11.71
N ASP A 109 31.62 -0.82 -12.59
CA ASP A 109 31.59 0.07 -13.75
C ASP A 109 30.61 -0.48 -14.79
N VAL A 110 29.75 0.41 -15.28
CA VAL A 110 28.97 0.18 -16.49
C VAL A 110 29.77 0.75 -17.66
N HIS A 111 29.99 -0.05 -18.69
CA HIS A 111 30.70 0.36 -19.90
C HIS A 111 29.74 1.11 -20.83
N LEU A 112 29.89 2.41 -20.92
CA LEU A 112 29.14 3.24 -21.85
C LEU A 112 29.81 3.22 -23.23
N SER A 113 29.02 3.12 -24.30
CA SER A 113 29.54 3.47 -25.63
C SER A 113 29.92 4.94 -25.68
N GLU A 114 30.82 5.30 -26.61
CA GLU A 114 31.25 6.69 -26.76
C GLU A 114 30.07 7.63 -26.97
N GLU A 115 29.15 7.27 -27.85
CA GLU A 115 27.94 8.04 -28.16
C GLU A 115 27.07 8.27 -26.91
N VAL A 116 26.82 7.22 -26.11
CA VAL A 116 26.01 7.32 -24.89
C VAL A 116 26.73 8.16 -23.84
N ARG A 117 28.05 7.96 -23.68
CA ARG A 117 28.87 8.72 -22.74
C ARG A 117 28.85 10.21 -23.04
N GLU A 118 29.05 10.59 -24.30
CA GLU A 118 28.96 11.98 -24.74
C GLU A 118 27.56 12.55 -24.53
N ALA A 119 26.52 11.80 -24.87
CA ALA A 119 25.13 12.25 -24.72
C ALA A 119 24.75 12.50 -23.26
N VAL A 120 25.08 11.57 -22.36
CA VAL A 120 24.86 11.74 -20.91
C VAL A 120 25.65 12.93 -20.37
N HIS A 121 26.93 13.06 -20.75
CA HIS A 121 27.78 14.15 -20.25
C HIS A 121 27.31 15.53 -20.74
N SER A 122 26.81 15.62 -21.97
CA SER A 122 26.30 16.86 -22.56
C SER A 122 24.82 17.14 -22.24
N GLY A 123 24.16 16.29 -21.44
CA GLY A 123 22.75 16.46 -21.09
C GLY A 123 21.77 16.23 -22.25
N LYS A 124 22.21 15.58 -23.33
CA LYS A 124 21.34 15.20 -24.46
C LYS A 124 20.33 14.12 -24.05
N ALA A 125 19.24 14.02 -24.80
CA ALA A 125 18.24 13.00 -24.60
C ALA A 125 18.80 11.60 -24.88
N VAL A 126 18.69 10.69 -23.91
CA VAL A 126 19.10 9.29 -24.02
C VAL A 126 17.94 8.40 -23.58
N VAL A 127 17.67 7.32 -24.32
CA VAL A 127 16.65 6.32 -24.01
C VAL A 127 17.32 4.94 -23.89
N ALA A 128 17.24 4.34 -22.72
CA ALA A 128 17.69 2.96 -22.53
C ALA A 128 16.74 1.97 -23.22
N LEU A 129 17.27 0.83 -23.66
CA LEU A 129 16.52 -0.29 -24.26
C LEU A 129 17.00 -1.63 -23.66
N GLU A 130 16.10 -2.61 -23.51
CA GLU A 130 16.47 -3.94 -22.97
C GLU A 130 16.94 -4.92 -24.05
N SER A 131 17.76 -5.91 -23.65
CA SER A 131 18.26 -6.97 -24.55
C SER A 131 17.63 -8.34 -24.30
N THR A 132 16.74 -8.49 -23.32
CA THR A 132 15.96 -9.74 -23.17
C THR A 132 15.09 -10.00 -24.39
N ILE A 133 14.54 -8.96 -25.02
CA ILE A 133 13.77 -9.14 -26.25
C ILE A 133 14.61 -9.72 -27.39
N ILE A 134 15.89 -9.33 -27.45
CA ILE A 134 16.88 -9.78 -28.45
C ILE A 134 17.23 -11.25 -28.24
N THR A 135 17.50 -11.62 -26.98
CA THR A 135 18.09 -12.93 -26.64
C THR A 135 17.07 -14.01 -26.34
N HIS A 136 15.89 -13.65 -25.82
CA HIS A 136 14.88 -14.61 -25.34
C HIS A 136 13.45 -14.24 -25.75
N GLY A 137 13.23 -13.05 -26.31
CA GLY A 137 11.90 -12.53 -26.61
C GLY A 137 11.42 -12.85 -28.02
N MET A 138 12.31 -12.86 -29.00
CA MET A 138 12.00 -13.05 -30.42
C MET A 138 12.97 -14.06 -31.07
N PRO A 139 12.54 -14.79 -32.11
CA PRO A 139 13.43 -15.63 -32.90
C PRO A 139 14.40 -14.80 -33.75
N TYR A 140 15.50 -15.42 -34.17
CA TYR A 140 16.40 -14.87 -35.17
C TYR A 140 15.89 -15.14 -36.59
N PRO A 141 15.95 -14.17 -37.52
CA PRO A 141 16.59 -12.84 -37.42
C PRO A 141 15.69 -11.69 -36.93
N GLU A 142 14.41 -11.95 -36.64
CA GLU A 142 13.43 -10.91 -36.29
C GLU A 142 13.81 -10.14 -35.03
N ASN A 143 14.46 -10.80 -34.07
CA ASN A 143 14.98 -10.21 -32.84
C ASN A 143 15.97 -9.07 -33.10
N VAL A 144 16.94 -9.27 -33.98
CA VAL A 144 17.95 -8.27 -34.35
C VAL A 144 17.32 -7.16 -35.19
N GLN A 145 16.51 -7.52 -36.18
CA GLN A 145 15.81 -6.55 -37.03
C GLN A 145 14.94 -5.60 -36.18
N THR A 146 14.21 -6.16 -35.21
CA THR A 146 13.38 -5.37 -34.28
C THR A 146 14.24 -4.48 -33.40
N ALA A 147 15.34 -4.99 -32.83
CA ALA A 147 16.24 -4.19 -32.00
C ALA A 147 16.82 -2.99 -32.74
N LEU A 148 17.34 -3.21 -33.96
CA LEU A 148 17.90 -2.16 -34.80
C LEU A 148 16.83 -1.16 -35.25
N ALA A 149 15.63 -1.62 -35.61
CA ALA A 149 14.51 -0.75 -35.96
C ALA A 149 14.09 0.13 -34.77
N VAL A 150 14.12 -0.41 -33.55
CA VAL A 150 13.80 0.33 -32.32
C VAL A 150 14.88 1.37 -32.01
N GLU A 151 16.17 1.05 -32.17
CA GLU A 151 17.25 2.05 -32.06
C GLU A 151 17.07 3.17 -33.08
N GLN A 152 16.72 2.83 -34.31
CA GLN A 152 16.45 3.80 -35.37
C GLN A 152 15.26 4.70 -35.02
N GLN A 153 14.17 4.15 -34.46
CA GLN A 153 13.04 4.95 -33.98
C GLN A 153 13.43 5.95 -32.90
N VAL A 154 14.34 5.58 -31.99
CA VAL A 154 14.86 6.51 -30.98
C VAL A 154 15.64 7.66 -31.62
N ARG A 155 16.51 7.34 -32.59
CA ARG A 155 17.32 8.32 -33.33
C ARG A 155 16.47 9.30 -34.12
N GLU A 156 15.47 8.80 -34.84
CA GLU A 156 14.55 9.61 -35.66
C GLU A 156 13.73 10.60 -34.82
N ASN A 157 13.54 10.31 -33.53
CA ASN A 157 12.82 11.17 -32.58
C ASN A 157 13.77 12.01 -31.72
N GLY A 158 15.04 12.15 -32.11
CA GLY A 158 15.99 13.12 -31.53
C GLY A 158 16.65 12.70 -30.22
N ALA A 159 16.59 11.41 -29.86
CA ALA A 159 17.29 10.86 -28.71
C ALA A 159 18.37 9.86 -29.12
N VAL A 160 19.31 9.59 -28.21
CA VAL A 160 20.36 8.58 -28.39
C VAL A 160 19.89 7.24 -27.80
N PRO A 161 19.86 6.14 -28.58
CA PRO A 161 19.51 4.82 -28.04
C PRO A 161 20.66 4.25 -27.21
N ALA A 162 20.31 3.63 -26.09
CA ALA A 162 21.23 2.97 -25.20
C ALA A 162 20.75 1.54 -24.91
N THR A 163 20.86 0.64 -25.89
CA THR A 163 20.60 -0.79 -25.66
C THR A 163 21.54 -1.31 -24.58
N VAL A 164 20.99 -1.97 -23.56
CA VAL A 164 21.73 -2.52 -22.42
C VAL A 164 21.87 -4.02 -22.58
N GLY A 165 23.07 -4.56 -22.37
CA GLY A 165 23.33 -6.00 -22.33
C GLY A 165 24.55 -6.34 -21.50
N VAL A 166 24.77 -7.62 -21.22
CA VAL A 166 25.99 -8.09 -20.54
C VAL A 166 26.79 -8.97 -21.50
N MET A 167 28.06 -8.63 -21.70
CA MET A 167 29.00 -9.38 -22.52
C MET A 167 30.21 -9.72 -21.67
N ARG A 168 30.53 -11.01 -21.56
CA ARG A 168 31.72 -11.51 -20.85
C ARG A 168 31.86 -10.96 -19.42
N GLY A 169 30.74 -10.84 -18.71
CA GLY A 169 30.70 -10.34 -17.33
C GLY A 169 30.80 -8.82 -17.19
N GLU A 170 30.72 -8.07 -18.28
CA GLU A 170 30.72 -6.60 -18.28
C GLU A 170 29.35 -6.07 -18.70
N ILE A 171 28.82 -5.08 -17.97
CA ILE A 171 27.55 -4.42 -18.32
C ILE A 171 27.86 -3.35 -19.37
N HIS A 172 27.27 -3.46 -20.56
CA HIS A 172 27.38 -2.47 -21.61
C HIS A 172 26.07 -1.69 -21.76
N VAL A 173 26.18 -0.37 -21.89
CA VAL A 173 25.07 0.56 -22.13
C VAL A 173 25.37 1.31 -23.42
N GLY A 174 24.59 1.03 -24.46
CA GLY A 174 24.93 1.37 -25.85
C GLY A 174 25.64 0.21 -26.56
N VAL A 175 25.00 -0.96 -26.61
CA VAL A 175 25.52 -2.12 -27.34
C VAL A 175 25.60 -1.81 -28.84
N THR A 176 26.71 -2.16 -29.50
CA THR A 176 26.91 -1.93 -30.93
C THR A 176 26.02 -2.83 -31.79
N ALA A 177 25.72 -2.44 -33.02
CA ALA A 177 24.95 -3.26 -33.96
C ALA A 177 25.54 -4.67 -34.15
N GLU A 178 26.87 -4.78 -34.20
CA GLU A 178 27.59 -6.06 -34.26
C GLU A 178 27.34 -6.93 -33.03
N ASN A 179 27.33 -6.33 -31.83
CA ASN A 179 27.05 -7.05 -30.59
C ASN A 179 25.55 -7.38 -30.43
N ILE A 180 24.65 -6.56 -30.99
CA ILE A 180 23.22 -6.88 -31.09
C ILE A 180 23.04 -8.12 -31.99
N GLU A 181 23.67 -8.14 -33.16
CA GLU A 181 23.67 -9.29 -34.09
C GLU A 181 24.26 -10.54 -33.40
N TRP A 182 25.36 -10.38 -32.69
CA TRP A 182 25.98 -11.47 -31.93
C TRP A 182 25.04 -12.03 -30.86
N LEU A 183 24.42 -11.17 -30.04
CA LEU A 183 23.46 -11.57 -29.01
C LEU A 183 22.22 -12.25 -29.61
N GLY A 184 21.72 -11.77 -30.75
CA GLY A 184 20.52 -12.31 -31.39
C GLY A 184 20.75 -13.63 -32.14
N SER A 185 21.95 -13.85 -32.66
CA SER A 185 22.29 -15.06 -33.42
C SER A 185 22.69 -16.26 -32.55
N GLN A 186 22.96 -16.07 -31.25
CA GLN A 186 23.27 -17.19 -30.36
C GLN A 186 22.03 -18.06 -30.10
N SER A 187 22.15 -19.36 -30.31
CA SER A 187 21.08 -20.33 -30.07
C SER A 187 21.05 -20.90 -28.65
N SER A 188 22.14 -20.74 -27.87
CA SER A 188 22.24 -21.23 -26.49
C SER A 188 23.36 -20.50 -25.71
N GLY A 189 23.40 -20.67 -24.38
CA GLY A 189 24.48 -20.16 -23.54
C GLY A 189 24.34 -18.69 -23.08
N LEU A 190 23.32 -17.98 -23.54
CA LEU A 190 22.98 -16.65 -23.05
C LEU A 190 22.07 -16.75 -21.82
N VAL A 191 22.34 -15.90 -20.82
CA VAL A 191 21.55 -15.82 -19.59
C VAL A 191 20.45 -14.77 -19.76
N LYS A 192 19.25 -15.03 -19.24
CA LYS A 192 18.24 -13.99 -19.02
C LYS A 192 18.51 -13.33 -17.66
N ILE A 193 18.90 -12.06 -17.68
CA ILE A 193 19.53 -11.39 -16.54
C ILE A 193 18.54 -10.45 -15.85
N SER A 194 17.95 -10.90 -14.74
CA SER A 194 17.23 -10.03 -13.80
C SER A 194 18.17 -9.53 -12.69
N ARG A 195 17.65 -8.68 -11.79
CA ARG A 195 18.41 -8.11 -10.65
C ARG A 195 19.25 -9.14 -9.91
N ARG A 196 18.66 -10.30 -9.60
CA ARG A 196 19.31 -11.36 -8.80
C ARG A 196 20.44 -12.08 -9.55
N ASP A 197 20.40 -12.05 -10.88
CA ASP A 197 21.32 -12.79 -11.73
C ASP A 197 22.60 -11.98 -11.99
N ILE A 198 22.54 -10.64 -11.88
CA ILE A 198 23.66 -9.73 -12.14
C ILE A 198 24.96 -10.19 -11.42
N PRO A 199 25.01 -10.42 -10.09
CA PRO A 199 26.27 -10.78 -9.45
C PRO A 199 26.89 -12.07 -9.98
N VAL A 200 26.06 -13.05 -10.35
CA VAL A 200 26.50 -14.34 -10.88
C VAL A 200 27.06 -14.16 -12.29
N VAL A 201 26.34 -13.45 -13.15
CA VAL A 201 26.77 -13.23 -14.53
C VAL A 201 28.08 -12.45 -14.59
N LEU A 202 28.23 -11.39 -13.79
CA LEU A 202 29.46 -10.59 -13.76
C LEU A 202 30.64 -11.40 -13.21
N SER A 203 30.46 -12.11 -12.09
CA SER A 203 31.55 -12.88 -11.47
C SER A 203 32.03 -14.06 -12.30
N GLN A 204 31.18 -14.61 -13.16
CA GLN A 204 31.49 -15.78 -14.00
C GLN A 204 31.87 -15.42 -15.43
N GLY A 205 31.91 -14.13 -15.79
CA GLY A 205 32.21 -13.72 -17.16
C GLY A 205 31.14 -14.18 -18.17
N LEU A 206 29.88 -14.32 -17.74
CA LEU A 206 28.79 -14.79 -18.60
C LEU A 206 28.22 -13.65 -19.46
N SER A 207 27.49 -14.01 -20.51
CA SER A 207 26.82 -13.06 -21.41
C SER A 207 25.32 -13.30 -21.42
N GLY A 208 24.54 -12.27 -21.70
CA GLY A 208 23.10 -12.39 -21.70
C GLY A 208 22.34 -11.10 -21.86
N GLY A 209 21.02 -11.25 -22.01
CA GLY A 209 20.10 -10.13 -22.14
C GLY A 209 19.58 -9.67 -20.79
N THR A 210 19.55 -8.36 -20.55
CA THR A 210 18.97 -7.77 -19.34
C THR A 210 17.45 -7.69 -19.46
N THR A 211 16.72 -8.04 -18.39
CA THR A 211 15.27 -7.81 -18.29
C THR A 211 15.00 -6.34 -17.98
N VAL A 212 13.72 -5.95 -17.85
CA VAL A 212 13.34 -4.61 -17.37
C VAL A 212 14.08 -4.25 -16.09
N SER A 213 14.03 -5.10 -15.06
CA SER A 213 14.77 -4.87 -13.80
C SER A 213 16.29 -4.73 -13.98
N GLY A 214 16.95 -5.59 -14.76
CA GLY A 214 18.39 -5.48 -15.01
C GLY A 214 18.77 -4.21 -15.78
N THR A 215 17.94 -3.84 -16.76
CA THR A 215 18.11 -2.67 -17.60
C THR A 215 17.95 -1.38 -16.81
N MET A 216 16.95 -1.29 -15.93
CA MET A 216 16.76 -0.16 -15.03
C MET A 216 18.00 0.10 -14.15
N ILE A 217 18.59 -0.94 -13.57
CA ILE A 217 19.78 -0.82 -12.72
C ILE A 217 20.95 -0.24 -13.53
N ALA A 218 21.20 -0.76 -14.73
CA ALA A 218 22.28 -0.28 -15.59
C ALA A 218 22.04 1.15 -16.09
N ALA A 219 20.81 1.45 -16.53
CA ALA A 219 20.41 2.78 -16.99
C ALA A 219 20.58 3.83 -15.88
N HIS A 220 20.12 3.53 -14.66
CA HIS A 220 20.28 4.43 -13.52
C HIS A 220 21.75 4.67 -13.18
N LYS A 221 22.59 3.61 -13.17
CA LYS A 221 24.04 3.73 -12.98
C LYS A 221 24.72 4.56 -14.08
N ALA A 222 24.19 4.51 -15.30
CA ALA A 222 24.64 5.31 -16.44
C ALA A 222 24.09 6.75 -16.44
N GLY A 223 23.25 7.14 -15.48
CA GLY A 223 22.62 8.46 -15.44
C GLY A 223 21.48 8.66 -16.45
N ILE A 224 20.93 7.57 -17.00
CA ILE A 224 19.85 7.60 -17.99
C ILE A 224 18.50 7.47 -17.27
N PRO A 225 17.64 8.51 -17.31
CA PRO A 225 16.40 8.52 -16.52
C PRO A 225 15.20 7.87 -17.22
N ILE A 226 15.30 7.52 -18.52
CA ILE A 226 14.18 7.02 -19.33
C ILE A 226 14.57 5.72 -20.03
N PHE A 227 13.65 4.75 -20.00
CA PHE A 227 13.80 3.42 -20.57
C PHE A 227 12.53 3.04 -21.33
N ALA A 228 12.65 2.56 -22.58
CA ALA A 228 11.54 2.00 -23.34
C ALA A 228 11.61 0.47 -23.43
N THR A 229 10.47 -0.19 -23.23
CA THR A 229 10.30 -1.64 -23.43
C THR A 229 8.96 -1.91 -24.08
N GLY A 230 8.71 -3.14 -24.54
CA GLY A 230 7.40 -3.52 -25.03
C GLY A 230 6.38 -3.46 -23.89
N GLY A 231 6.70 -4.08 -22.75
CA GLY A 231 5.76 -4.32 -21.67
C GLY A 231 6.49 -4.86 -20.45
N ILE A 232 6.15 -4.37 -19.26
CA ILE A 232 6.82 -4.81 -18.04
C ILE A 232 6.36 -6.21 -17.61
N GLY A 233 7.20 -6.90 -16.84
CA GLY A 233 6.70 -8.02 -16.02
C GLY A 233 5.73 -7.53 -14.94
N GLY A 234 5.08 -8.46 -14.26
CA GLY A 234 4.06 -8.10 -13.26
C GLY A 234 3.64 -9.28 -12.41
N VAL A 235 2.47 -9.16 -11.80
CA VAL A 235 1.85 -10.23 -11.02
C VAL A 235 1.27 -11.27 -11.97
N HIS A 236 1.67 -12.54 -11.83
CA HIS A 236 1.11 -13.60 -12.66
C HIS A 236 -0.32 -13.95 -12.23
N ARG A 237 -1.13 -14.44 -13.16
CA ARG A 237 -2.48 -14.96 -12.86
C ARG A 237 -2.35 -16.19 -11.94
N GLY A 238 -3.14 -16.24 -10.87
CA GLY A 238 -3.06 -17.31 -9.85
C GLY A 238 -2.00 -17.09 -8.77
N VAL A 239 -1.50 -15.85 -8.59
CA VAL A 239 -0.47 -15.49 -7.61
C VAL A 239 -0.84 -15.90 -6.17
N GLU A 240 -2.12 -15.97 -5.83
CA GLU A 240 -2.60 -16.41 -4.51
C GLU A 240 -2.12 -17.80 -4.09
N GLU A 241 -1.76 -18.64 -5.07
CA GLU A 241 -1.22 -19.98 -4.85
C GLU A 241 0.28 -20.05 -5.18
N THR A 242 0.72 -19.36 -6.24
CA THR A 242 2.07 -19.51 -6.80
C THR A 242 3.09 -18.54 -6.25
N MET A 243 2.64 -17.38 -5.77
CA MET A 243 3.49 -16.23 -5.43
C MET A 243 4.42 -15.80 -6.57
N ASP A 244 4.06 -16.09 -7.82
CA ASP A 244 4.85 -15.76 -9.00
C ASP A 244 4.66 -14.27 -9.37
N VAL A 245 5.62 -13.44 -8.95
CA VAL A 245 5.63 -11.99 -9.15
C VAL A 245 6.96 -11.57 -9.76
N SER A 246 6.91 -10.81 -10.86
CA SER A 246 8.12 -10.32 -11.51
C SER A 246 8.94 -9.40 -10.59
N ALA A 247 10.25 -9.59 -10.60
CA ALA A 247 11.21 -8.69 -9.95
C ALA A 247 11.19 -7.27 -10.53
N ASP A 248 10.61 -7.07 -11.72
CA ASP A 248 10.44 -5.75 -12.33
C ASP A 248 9.61 -4.80 -11.46
N LEU A 249 8.61 -5.30 -10.73
CA LEU A 249 7.76 -4.46 -9.88
C LEU A 249 8.51 -3.91 -8.67
N LEU A 250 9.30 -4.74 -7.99
CA LEU A 250 10.14 -4.27 -6.89
C LEU A 250 11.29 -3.38 -7.40
N GLU A 251 11.77 -3.60 -8.62
CA GLU A 251 12.79 -2.71 -9.19
C GLU A 251 12.23 -1.32 -9.52
N LEU A 252 11.00 -1.26 -10.04
CA LEU A 252 10.25 -0.02 -10.17
C LEU A 252 10.09 0.70 -8.82
N GLY A 253 9.92 -0.03 -7.71
CA GLY A 253 9.89 0.57 -6.37
C GLY A 253 11.24 1.10 -5.85
N ARG A 254 12.36 0.83 -6.53
CA ARG A 254 13.73 1.08 -6.01
C ARG A 254 14.59 1.97 -6.89
N THR A 255 14.36 1.96 -8.19
CA THR A 255 15.29 2.54 -9.17
C THR A 255 14.60 3.68 -9.91
N PRO A 256 15.09 4.92 -9.80
CA PRO A 256 14.43 6.11 -10.34
C PRO A 256 14.66 6.26 -11.85
N VAL A 257 14.04 5.35 -12.59
CA VAL A 257 13.98 5.33 -14.05
C VAL A 257 12.51 5.30 -14.46
N ALA A 258 12.13 6.18 -15.38
CA ALA A 258 10.82 6.18 -16.00
C ALA A 258 10.78 5.13 -17.12
N VAL A 259 9.92 4.14 -16.95
CA VAL A 259 9.72 3.05 -17.90
C VAL A 259 8.52 3.35 -18.77
N VAL A 260 8.73 3.43 -20.08
CA VAL A 260 7.69 3.61 -21.10
C VAL A 260 7.38 2.24 -21.71
N ALA A 261 6.14 1.79 -21.58
CA ALA A 261 5.73 0.43 -21.93
C ALA A 261 4.26 0.39 -22.33
N ALA A 262 3.84 -0.67 -23.03
CA ALA A 262 2.44 -0.89 -23.38
C ALA A 262 1.62 -1.47 -22.21
N GLY A 263 1.92 -1.02 -20.99
CA GLY A 263 1.42 -1.61 -19.76
C GLY A 263 2.21 -2.87 -19.37
N VAL A 264 1.49 -3.88 -18.88
CA VAL A 264 2.06 -5.16 -18.42
C VAL A 264 1.83 -6.24 -19.48
N LYS A 265 2.74 -7.20 -19.61
CA LYS A 265 2.59 -8.31 -20.58
C LYS A 265 1.23 -9.01 -20.39
N SER A 266 0.55 -9.33 -21.49
CA SER A 266 -0.83 -9.85 -21.54
C SER A 266 -1.08 -11.15 -20.75
N ILE A 267 -0.05 -11.97 -20.52
CA ILE A 267 -0.15 -13.20 -19.71
C ILE A 267 -0.35 -12.94 -18.21
N LEU A 268 -0.26 -11.69 -17.77
CA LEU A 268 -0.25 -11.28 -16.37
C LEU A 268 -1.63 -10.82 -15.89
N ASP A 269 -1.71 -10.53 -14.60
CA ASP A 269 -2.86 -9.95 -13.93
C ASP A 269 -2.67 -8.43 -13.77
N ILE A 270 -3.42 -7.66 -14.57
CA ILE A 270 -3.28 -6.20 -14.63
C ILE A 270 -3.73 -5.56 -13.32
N GLY A 271 -4.92 -5.91 -12.83
CA GLY A 271 -5.46 -5.36 -11.58
C GLY A 271 -4.52 -5.57 -10.39
N ARG A 272 -4.05 -6.81 -10.19
CA ARG A 272 -3.11 -7.10 -9.10
C ARG A 272 -1.74 -6.44 -9.31
N THR A 273 -1.31 -6.25 -10.55
CA THR A 273 -0.06 -5.53 -10.83
C THR A 273 -0.17 -4.05 -10.46
N LEU A 274 -1.30 -3.39 -10.76
CA LEU A 274 -1.53 -2.01 -10.37
C LEU A 274 -1.53 -1.83 -8.85
N GLU A 275 -2.21 -2.71 -8.10
CA GLU A 275 -2.19 -2.72 -6.63
C GLU A 275 -0.78 -2.92 -6.06
N TYR A 276 0.02 -3.79 -6.69
CA TYR A 276 1.41 -4.02 -6.29
C TYR A 276 2.27 -2.77 -6.53
N LEU A 277 2.11 -2.13 -7.69
CA LEU A 277 2.84 -0.90 -8.04
C LEU A 277 2.47 0.26 -7.11
N GLU A 278 1.19 0.39 -6.72
CA GLU A 278 0.76 1.34 -5.70
C GLU A 278 1.46 1.08 -4.35
N THR A 279 1.50 -0.19 -3.93
CA THR A 279 2.14 -0.60 -2.68
C THR A 279 3.64 -0.29 -2.66
N GLU A 280 4.33 -0.47 -3.79
CA GLU A 280 5.76 -0.15 -3.94
C GLU A 280 6.04 1.35 -4.19
N GLY A 281 5.01 2.21 -4.18
CA GLY A 281 5.17 3.65 -4.38
C GLY A 281 5.60 4.05 -5.79
N VAL A 282 5.24 3.24 -6.79
CA VAL A 282 5.55 3.50 -8.20
C VAL A 282 4.51 4.45 -8.79
N CYS A 283 4.96 5.55 -9.41
CA CYS A 283 4.07 6.47 -10.11
C CYS A 283 3.64 5.85 -11.45
N VAL A 284 2.36 5.49 -11.58
CA VAL A 284 1.79 4.92 -12.81
C VAL A 284 0.99 5.99 -13.55
N VAL A 285 1.31 6.23 -14.82
CA VAL A 285 0.72 7.26 -15.66
C VAL A 285 0.28 6.63 -16.98
N THR A 286 -1.00 6.77 -17.34
CA THR A 286 -1.49 6.41 -18.68
C THR A 286 -1.15 7.54 -19.66
N TYR A 287 -0.77 7.18 -20.89
CA TYR A 287 -0.38 8.12 -21.92
C TYR A 287 -1.41 8.15 -23.05
N GLY A 288 -1.85 9.33 -23.45
CA GLY A 288 -2.82 9.54 -24.52
C GLY A 288 -4.24 9.80 -23.99
N PRO A 289 -5.26 9.71 -24.88
CA PRO A 289 -6.58 10.31 -24.64
C PRO A 289 -7.44 9.61 -23.57
N SER A 290 -7.04 8.42 -23.13
CA SER A 290 -7.82 7.58 -22.20
C SER A 290 -7.07 7.33 -20.91
N THR A 291 -7.81 7.23 -19.80
CA THR A 291 -7.29 6.77 -18.50
C THR A 291 -7.25 5.25 -18.39
N ASP A 292 -7.75 4.53 -19.40
CA ASP A 292 -7.70 3.06 -19.44
C ASP A 292 -6.24 2.60 -19.53
N PHE A 293 -5.89 1.63 -18.70
CA PHE A 293 -4.57 1.05 -18.69
C PHE A 293 -4.45 0.04 -19.85
N PRO A 294 -3.46 0.16 -20.73
CA PRO A 294 -3.33 -0.74 -21.87
C PRO A 294 -2.98 -2.18 -21.45
N ALA A 295 -3.57 -3.17 -22.12
CA ALA A 295 -3.31 -4.60 -21.90
C ALA A 295 -2.27 -5.14 -22.90
N PHE A 296 -1.19 -4.38 -23.15
CA PHE A 296 -0.12 -4.72 -24.09
C PHE A 296 -0.54 -4.73 -25.57
N PHE A 297 -1.43 -5.65 -25.97
CA PHE A 297 -1.95 -5.73 -27.34
C PHE A 297 -3.26 -5.00 -27.55
N THR A 298 -4.00 -4.68 -26.49
CA THR A 298 -5.23 -3.88 -26.60
C THR A 298 -5.03 -2.53 -25.94
N PRO A 299 -5.59 -1.45 -26.54
CA PRO A 299 -5.49 -0.11 -25.97
C PRO A 299 -6.26 0.04 -24.67
N ALA A 300 -7.20 -0.88 -24.39
CA ALA A 300 -8.00 -0.91 -23.17
C ALA A 300 -7.93 -2.29 -22.51
N SER A 301 -7.78 -2.31 -21.19
CA SER A 301 -7.85 -3.49 -20.32
C SER A 301 -9.11 -3.54 -19.46
N GLY A 302 -9.81 -2.41 -19.29
CA GLY A 302 -10.88 -2.25 -18.30
C GLY A 302 -10.37 -1.96 -16.88
N HIS A 303 -9.05 -1.83 -16.71
CA HIS A 303 -8.42 -1.22 -15.54
C HIS A 303 -8.00 0.21 -15.85
N PHE A 304 -7.85 1.06 -14.85
CA PHE A 304 -7.55 2.48 -15.05
C PHE A 304 -6.22 2.86 -14.37
N GLY A 305 -5.42 3.68 -15.05
CA GLY A 305 -4.23 4.29 -14.43
C GLY A 305 -4.63 5.43 -13.49
N PRO A 306 -3.88 5.65 -12.39
CA PRO A 306 -4.21 6.68 -11.40
C PRO A 306 -3.94 8.10 -11.89
N TYR A 307 -3.10 8.26 -12.91
CA TYR A 307 -2.79 9.53 -13.56
C TYR A 307 -2.82 9.38 -15.08
N ASN A 308 -3.06 10.48 -15.79
CA ASN A 308 -3.08 10.51 -17.25
C ASN A 308 -2.41 11.78 -17.81
N VAL A 309 -1.65 11.60 -18.89
CA VAL A 309 -1.01 12.69 -19.63
C VAL A 309 -1.19 12.52 -21.13
N HIS A 310 -1.31 13.64 -21.85
CA HIS A 310 -1.63 13.65 -23.27
C HIS A 310 -0.45 13.99 -24.18
N ASN A 311 0.67 14.42 -23.60
CA ASN A 311 1.81 14.91 -24.36
C ASN A 311 3.14 14.66 -23.65
N PRO A 312 4.27 14.71 -24.39
CA PRO A 312 5.60 14.45 -23.85
C PRO A 312 6.05 15.47 -22.80
N ASP A 313 5.67 16.74 -22.92
CA ASP A 313 6.07 17.80 -21.99
C ASP A 313 5.50 17.61 -20.59
N ALA A 314 4.24 17.19 -20.49
CA ALA A 314 3.60 16.86 -19.22
C ALA A 314 4.26 15.63 -18.57
N ALA A 315 4.56 14.59 -19.36
CA ALA A 315 5.29 13.43 -18.87
C ALA A 315 6.70 13.81 -18.38
N ALA A 316 7.42 14.63 -19.14
CA ALA A 316 8.75 15.12 -18.77
C ALA A 316 8.71 15.98 -17.49
N ALA A 317 7.65 16.77 -17.28
CA ALA A 317 7.48 17.55 -16.05
C ALA A 317 7.31 16.66 -14.80
N ILE A 318 6.58 15.54 -14.91
CA ILE A 318 6.44 14.55 -13.84
C ILE A 318 7.79 13.92 -13.52
N ILE A 319 8.51 13.48 -14.55
CA ILE A 319 9.84 12.86 -14.41
C ILE A 319 10.83 13.85 -13.75
N ASP A 320 10.85 15.10 -14.22
CA ASP A 320 11.71 16.13 -13.66
C ASP A 320 11.39 16.43 -12.19
N ALA A 321 10.11 16.53 -11.83
CA ALA A 321 9.70 16.75 -10.44
C ALA A 321 10.18 15.64 -9.51
N SER A 322 10.05 14.37 -9.92
CA SER A 322 10.55 13.24 -9.13
C SER A 322 12.06 13.25 -8.99
N LEU A 323 12.80 13.53 -10.08
CA LEU A 323 14.25 13.60 -10.05
C LEU A 323 14.75 14.76 -9.17
N ARG A 324 14.06 15.90 -9.16
CA ARG A 324 14.38 17.04 -8.25
C ARG A 324 14.09 16.72 -6.78
N LEU A 325 13.06 15.93 -6.51
CA LEU A 325 12.73 15.44 -5.16
C LEU A 325 13.63 14.29 -4.70
N GLN A 326 14.45 13.74 -5.60
CA GLN A 326 15.30 12.58 -5.33
C GLN A 326 14.50 11.39 -4.80
N LEU A 327 13.31 11.16 -5.38
CA LEU A 327 12.52 9.98 -5.04
C LEU A 327 13.28 8.73 -5.49
N ASN A 328 13.40 7.74 -4.60
CA ASN A 328 14.07 6.47 -4.88
C ASN A 328 13.09 5.43 -5.47
N SER A 329 12.18 5.87 -6.33
CA SER A 329 11.25 5.02 -7.06
C SER A 329 11.16 5.44 -8.52
N GLY A 330 10.93 4.45 -9.38
CA GLY A 330 10.71 4.61 -10.80
C GLY A 330 9.28 5.02 -11.13
N MET A 331 9.01 5.11 -12.43
CA MET A 331 7.70 5.45 -12.96
C MET A 331 7.32 4.48 -14.07
N LEU A 332 6.03 4.29 -14.28
CA LEU A 332 5.49 3.56 -15.43
C LEU A 332 4.61 4.49 -16.25
N PHE A 333 5.04 4.79 -17.47
CA PHE A 333 4.21 5.45 -18.49
C PHE A 333 3.62 4.37 -19.40
N ALA A 334 2.33 4.10 -19.20
CA ALA A 334 1.59 3.08 -19.92
C ALA A 334 1.01 3.67 -21.22
N VAL A 335 1.61 3.29 -22.35
CA VAL A 335 1.31 3.79 -23.68
C VAL A 335 0.45 2.77 -24.45
N PRO A 336 -0.78 3.10 -24.86
CA PRO A 336 -1.58 2.19 -25.65
C PRO A 336 -0.94 1.90 -27.01
N ILE A 337 -1.12 0.68 -27.50
CA ILE A 337 -0.76 0.33 -28.88
C ILE A 337 -1.53 1.25 -29.86
N PRO A 338 -0.94 1.65 -31.00
CA PRO A 338 -1.64 2.46 -31.99
C PRO A 338 -2.94 1.80 -32.48
N GLU A 339 -3.95 2.63 -32.79
CA GLU A 339 -5.30 2.18 -33.14
C GLU A 339 -5.33 1.25 -34.37
N GLU A 340 -4.45 1.48 -35.34
CA GLU A 340 -4.27 0.62 -36.52
C GLU A 340 -3.92 -0.84 -36.20
N PHE A 341 -3.33 -1.11 -35.02
CA PHE A 341 -3.00 -2.46 -34.55
C PHE A 341 -3.97 -2.99 -33.48
N ALA A 342 -4.97 -2.21 -33.06
CA ALA A 342 -5.87 -2.58 -31.97
C ALA A 342 -6.77 -3.78 -32.32
N ALA A 343 -7.23 -3.87 -33.58
CA ALA A 343 -8.09 -4.96 -34.04
C ALA A 343 -7.36 -6.32 -34.03
N SER A 344 -6.13 -6.36 -34.57
CA SER A 344 -5.25 -7.53 -34.45
C SER A 344 -4.94 -7.86 -32.99
N GLY A 345 -4.78 -6.83 -32.15
CA GLY A 345 -4.50 -6.98 -30.74
C GLY A 345 -5.61 -7.67 -29.94
N ALA A 346 -6.88 -7.39 -30.24
CA ALA A 346 -8.01 -8.05 -29.60
C ALA A 346 -8.07 -9.56 -29.91
N ILE A 347 -7.75 -9.94 -31.15
CA ILE A 347 -7.67 -11.33 -31.59
C ILE A 347 -6.55 -12.05 -30.84
N ILE A 348 -5.39 -11.40 -30.73
CA ILE A 348 -4.22 -11.93 -30.01
C ILE A 348 -4.53 -12.12 -28.53
N GLU A 349 -5.16 -11.16 -27.88
CA GLU A 349 -5.51 -11.25 -26.46
C GLU A 349 -6.51 -12.38 -26.17
N SER A 350 -7.41 -12.68 -27.11
CA SER A 350 -8.28 -13.86 -27.03
C SER A 350 -7.47 -15.15 -27.11
N ALA A 351 -6.57 -15.26 -28.09
CA ALA A 351 -5.71 -16.43 -28.27
C ALA A 351 -4.78 -16.66 -27.06
N ILE A 352 -4.27 -15.60 -26.44
CA ILE A 352 -3.44 -15.68 -25.23
C ILE A 352 -4.25 -16.21 -24.05
N ARG A 353 -5.49 -15.74 -23.86
CA ARG A 353 -6.37 -16.25 -22.81
C ARG A 353 -6.61 -17.74 -22.95
N GLU A 354 -6.85 -18.22 -24.17
CA GLU A 354 -6.99 -19.65 -24.46
C GLU A 354 -5.69 -20.43 -24.20
N ALA A 355 -4.54 -19.92 -24.65
CA ALA A 355 -3.25 -20.57 -24.46
C ALA A 355 -2.83 -20.67 -22.98
N VAL A 356 -3.07 -19.62 -22.19
CA VAL A 356 -2.82 -19.63 -20.73
C VAL A 356 -3.70 -20.68 -20.04
N GLN A 357 -4.97 -20.79 -20.45
CA GLN A 357 -5.87 -21.81 -19.91
C GLN A 357 -5.42 -23.23 -20.28
N ALA A 358 -4.97 -23.44 -21.51
CA ALA A 358 -4.42 -24.72 -21.96
C ALA A 358 -3.13 -25.11 -21.22
N ALA A 359 -2.21 -24.15 -21.01
CA ALA A 359 -0.98 -24.36 -20.26
C ALA A 359 -1.25 -24.75 -18.80
N LYS A 360 -2.27 -24.13 -18.17
CA LYS A 360 -2.74 -24.48 -16.82
C LYS A 360 -3.26 -25.92 -16.75
N SER A 361 -4.06 -26.34 -17.73
CA SER A 361 -4.57 -27.72 -17.84
C SER A 361 -3.47 -28.75 -18.10
N ALA A 362 -2.40 -28.37 -18.79
CA ALA A 362 -1.24 -29.22 -19.10
C ALA A 362 -0.18 -29.25 -17.98
N GLY A 363 -0.34 -28.47 -16.91
CA GLY A 363 0.62 -28.43 -15.79
C GLY A 363 1.96 -27.77 -16.12
N ILE A 364 2.04 -26.97 -17.19
CA ILE A 364 3.26 -26.24 -17.57
C ILE A 364 3.43 -25.05 -16.61
N LYS A 365 4.57 -24.97 -15.91
CA LYS A 365 4.83 -23.99 -14.85
C LYS A 365 6.11 -23.18 -15.07
N GLY A 366 6.15 -21.97 -14.51
CA GLY A 366 7.36 -21.15 -14.39
C GLY A 366 7.85 -20.55 -15.70
N LYS A 367 9.18 -20.45 -15.85
CA LYS A 367 9.89 -19.72 -16.92
C LYS A 367 9.61 -20.20 -18.37
N GLU A 368 8.96 -21.36 -18.52
CA GLU A 368 8.68 -22.05 -19.79
C GLU A 368 7.34 -21.60 -20.43
N VAL A 369 6.41 -21.03 -19.65
CA VAL A 369 5.08 -20.60 -20.15
C VAL A 369 5.18 -19.39 -21.08
N THR A 370 6.13 -18.48 -20.79
CA THR A 370 6.27 -17.19 -21.47
C THR A 370 6.82 -17.29 -22.90
N PRO A 371 7.87 -18.08 -23.21
CA PRO A 371 8.39 -18.18 -24.58
C PRO A 371 7.40 -18.83 -25.55
N PHE A 372 6.63 -19.83 -25.09
CA PHE A 372 5.62 -20.51 -25.91
C PHE A 372 4.52 -19.56 -26.40
N ILE A 373 4.03 -18.70 -25.50
CA ILE A 373 2.99 -17.70 -25.81
C ILE A 373 3.59 -16.55 -26.63
N LEU A 374 4.78 -16.04 -26.26
CA LEU A 374 5.42 -14.93 -26.97
C LEU A 374 5.78 -15.27 -28.42
N LYS A 375 6.20 -16.51 -28.72
CA LYS A 375 6.47 -16.92 -30.10
C LYS A 375 5.24 -16.75 -31.00
N ARG A 376 4.08 -17.24 -30.56
CA ARG A 376 2.82 -17.20 -31.33
C ARG A 376 2.26 -15.78 -31.50
N VAL A 377 2.63 -14.91 -30.59
CA VAL A 377 2.15 -13.54 -30.48
C VAL A 377 3.02 -12.55 -31.28
N ASN A 378 4.34 -12.78 -31.31
CA ASN A 378 5.27 -12.00 -32.11
C ASN A 378 5.03 -12.16 -33.62
N GLU A 379 4.60 -13.34 -34.06
CA GLU A 379 4.19 -13.60 -35.45
C GLU A 379 3.10 -12.62 -35.94
N LEU A 380 2.29 -12.06 -35.03
CA LEU A 380 1.10 -11.28 -35.38
C LEU A 380 1.25 -9.75 -35.18
N THR A 381 2.26 -9.27 -34.46
CA THR A 381 2.40 -7.83 -34.12
C THR A 381 3.66 -7.13 -34.62
N GLN A 382 4.64 -7.88 -35.15
CA GLN A 382 5.89 -7.34 -35.73
C GLN A 382 6.61 -6.29 -34.87
N GLY A 383 6.46 -6.34 -33.53
CA GLY A 383 7.11 -5.41 -32.61
C GLY A 383 6.52 -3.98 -32.57
N ALA A 384 5.33 -3.76 -33.14
CA ALA A 384 4.71 -2.44 -33.24
C ALA A 384 4.54 -1.72 -31.88
N SER A 385 4.23 -2.45 -30.81
CA SER A 385 4.10 -1.87 -29.46
C SER A 385 5.43 -1.30 -28.96
N LEU A 386 6.53 -2.03 -29.11
CA LEU A 386 7.86 -1.59 -28.69
C LEU A 386 8.33 -0.37 -29.50
N GLN A 387 8.09 -0.35 -30.82
CA GLN A 387 8.45 0.79 -31.66
C GLN A 387 7.69 2.07 -31.25
N ASN A 388 6.38 1.96 -30.99
CA ASN A 388 5.59 3.09 -30.50
C ASN A 388 6.07 3.59 -29.13
N ASN A 389 6.39 2.68 -28.21
CA ASN A 389 6.91 3.03 -26.89
C ASN A 389 8.27 3.73 -26.99
N ALA A 390 9.15 3.28 -27.89
CA ALA A 390 10.45 3.91 -28.12
C ALA A 390 10.30 5.33 -28.70
N LYS A 391 9.37 5.53 -29.63
CA LYS A 391 9.00 6.86 -30.13
C LYS A 391 8.54 7.78 -29.00
N VAL A 392 7.56 7.36 -28.20
CA VAL A 392 7.04 8.16 -27.08
C VAL A 392 8.12 8.45 -26.04
N ALA A 393 8.92 7.45 -25.68
CA ALA A 393 10.04 7.63 -24.74
C ALA A 393 11.07 8.65 -25.23
N SER A 394 11.36 8.65 -26.53
CA SER A 394 12.29 9.60 -27.14
C SER A 394 11.76 11.01 -27.10
N GLN A 395 10.47 11.20 -27.41
CA GLN A 395 9.82 12.51 -27.31
C GLN A 395 9.83 13.03 -25.86
N ILE A 396 9.58 12.16 -24.87
CA ILE A 396 9.64 12.50 -23.45
C ILE A 396 11.08 12.86 -23.05
N ALA A 397 12.09 12.10 -23.52
CA ALA A 397 13.49 12.37 -23.23
C ALA A 397 13.97 13.71 -23.80
N VAL A 398 13.56 14.04 -25.02
CA VAL A 398 13.86 15.33 -25.67
C VAL A 398 13.15 16.48 -24.95
N ALA A 399 11.91 16.29 -24.51
CA ALA A 399 11.22 17.29 -23.68
C ALA A 399 11.92 17.48 -22.32
N LEU A 400 12.36 16.40 -21.67
CA LEU A 400 13.09 16.46 -20.40
C LEU A 400 14.44 17.16 -20.53
N ALA A 401 15.22 16.86 -21.58
CA ALA A 401 16.51 17.49 -21.85
C ALA A 401 16.36 19.00 -22.09
N ARG A 402 15.37 19.42 -22.89
CA ARG A 402 15.03 20.84 -23.11
C ARG A 402 14.69 21.55 -21.80
N ARG A 403 13.81 20.96 -20.98
CA ARG A 403 13.39 21.51 -19.68
C ARG A 403 14.57 21.72 -18.71
N ARG A 404 15.56 20.83 -18.73
CA ARG A 404 16.74 20.90 -17.86
C ARG A 404 17.81 21.89 -18.34
N SER A 405 17.85 22.15 -19.65
CA SER A 405 18.81 23.08 -20.25
C SER A 405 18.41 24.55 -20.08
N GLY A 406 17.19 24.84 -19.62
CA GLY A 406 16.69 26.19 -19.41
C GLY A 406 16.11 26.86 -20.67
N ASP A 407 16.18 26.20 -21.83
CA ASP A 407 15.57 26.62 -23.09
C ASP A 407 14.05 26.48 -23.03
N THR A 408 13.39 27.47 -22.41
CA THR A 408 11.93 27.53 -22.31
C THR A 408 11.43 28.68 -23.17
N GLU A 409 11.27 28.46 -24.48
CA GLU A 409 10.31 29.28 -25.23
C GLU A 409 8.92 29.08 -24.62
N GLN A 410 8.15 30.16 -24.54
CA GLN A 410 6.84 30.30 -23.87
C GLN A 410 6.00 29.00 -23.86
N ILE A 411 6.12 28.21 -22.79
CA ILE A 411 5.21 27.09 -22.55
C ILE A 411 3.88 27.70 -22.10
N SER A 412 2.92 27.74 -23.02
CA SER A 412 1.52 28.01 -22.72
C SER A 412 1.04 27.09 -21.60
N ALA A 413 0.22 27.62 -20.69
CA ALA A 413 -0.32 26.97 -19.49
C ALA A 413 -1.27 25.78 -19.74
N SER A 414 -0.97 24.90 -20.69
CA SER A 414 -1.78 23.75 -21.13
C SER A 414 -1.27 22.39 -20.63
N ALA A 415 -0.19 22.33 -19.85
CA ALA A 415 0.32 21.10 -19.25
C ALA A 415 -0.51 20.66 -18.03
N SER A 416 -1.77 20.30 -18.26
CA SER A 416 -2.64 19.72 -17.22
C SER A 416 -2.45 18.20 -17.16
N VAL A 417 -1.90 17.69 -16.06
CA VAL A 417 -2.02 16.27 -15.70
C VAL A 417 -3.48 16.02 -15.36
N GLN A 418 -4.13 15.12 -16.10
CA GLN A 418 -5.49 14.72 -15.76
C GLN A 418 -5.41 13.60 -14.72
N VAL A 419 -5.79 13.93 -13.49
CA VAL A 419 -6.22 12.90 -12.55
C VAL A 419 -7.57 12.40 -13.07
N PRO A 420 -7.79 11.09 -13.27
CA PRO A 420 -9.08 10.57 -13.68
C PRO A 420 -10.16 11.17 -12.77
N SER A 421 -11.07 11.95 -13.35
CA SER A 421 -12.28 12.30 -12.64
C SER A 421 -13.02 10.99 -12.41
N SER A 422 -13.18 10.57 -11.16
CA SER A 422 -14.38 9.82 -10.82
C SER A 422 -15.54 10.64 -11.37
N ALA A 423 -16.28 10.05 -12.32
CA ALA A 423 -17.34 10.68 -13.10
C ALA A 423 -17.87 11.98 -12.47
N SER A 424 -17.43 13.11 -13.00
CA SER A 424 -17.88 14.41 -12.53
C SER A 424 -19.33 14.62 -12.95
N ALA A 425 -20.24 14.70 -11.97
CA ALA A 425 -21.14 15.84 -12.01
C ALA A 425 -20.32 17.04 -11.51
N SER A 426 -19.96 17.91 -12.46
CA SER A 426 -19.20 19.14 -12.22
C SER A 426 -20.04 20.16 -11.46
N SER A 427 -19.40 20.87 -10.52
CA SER A 427 -19.60 22.32 -10.43
C SER A 427 -18.41 22.96 -9.72
N SER A 428 -17.91 24.04 -10.33
CA SER A 428 -17.17 25.16 -9.72
C SER A 428 -17.81 25.58 -8.38
N PRO A 429 -17.09 26.25 -7.45
CA PRO A 429 -17.59 26.56 -6.12
C PRO A 429 -18.80 27.49 -6.18
N LYS A 430 -19.99 26.87 -6.28
CA LYS A 430 -21.28 27.44 -5.95
C LYS A 430 -21.40 27.47 -4.42
N PRO A 431 -22.29 28.30 -3.86
CA PRO A 431 -22.49 28.38 -2.41
C PRO A 431 -22.73 26.96 -1.89
N ALA A 432 -22.09 26.63 -0.77
CA ALA A 432 -22.08 25.31 -0.14
C ALA A 432 -23.32 24.46 -0.49
N ASP A 433 -23.12 23.44 -1.34
CA ASP A 433 -24.17 22.48 -1.68
C ASP A 433 -24.39 21.56 -0.46
N THR A 434 -25.18 22.05 0.48
CA THR A 434 -25.56 21.37 1.72
C THR A 434 -26.21 20.01 1.44
N ASN A 435 -26.83 19.82 0.27
CA ASN A 435 -27.52 18.59 -0.11
C ASN A 435 -26.59 17.40 -0.39
N ARG A 436 -25.34 17.61 -0.82
CA ARG A 436 -24.39 16.51 -1.13
C ARG A 436 -23.76 15.86 0.12
N LYS A 437 -23.91 16.49 1.29
CA LYS A 437 -23.41 15.98 2.58
C LYS A 437 -24.46 15.16 3.35
N LEU A 438 -25.74 15.35 3.06
CA LEU A 438 -26.83 14.69 3.75
C LEU A 438 -26.89 13.20 3.39
N ASN A 439 -27.37 12.37 4.32
CA ASN A 439 -27.53 10.91 4.13
C ASN A 439 -26.23 10.11 3.93
N ARG A 440 -25.11 10.62 4.46
CA ARG A 440 -23.81 9.91 4.55
C ARG A 440 -23.50 9.61 6.02
N PRO A 441 -22.78 8.52 6.35
CA PRO A 441 -22.35 8.29 7.72
C PRO A 441 -21.54 9.47 8.25
N VAL A 442 -21.65 9.77 9.54
CA VAL A 442 -20.86 10.82 10.19
C VAL A 442 -19.96 10.18 11.23
N VAL A 443 -18.71 10.62 11.30
CA VAL A 443 -17.78 10.18 12.33
C VAL A 443 -17.38 11.37 13.18
N VAL A 444 -17.62 11.31 14.48
CA VAL A 444 -17.29 12.35 15.45
C VAL A 444 -16.19 11.81 16.36
N GLY A 445 -14.96 12.30 16.22
CA GLY A 445 -13.89 11.80 17.08
C GLY A 445 -12.54 12.44 16.88
N GLY A 446 -11.55 11.91 17.58
CA GLY A 446 -10.21 12.47 17.61
C GLY A 446 -9.37 12.14 16.38
N ALA A 447 -8.49 13.07 16.01
CA ALA A 447 -7.44 12.89 15.02
C ALA A 447 -6.10 13.21 15.67
N VAL A 448 -5.08 12.35 15.49
CA VAL A 448 -3.82 12.44 16.24
C VAL A 448 -2.63 12.25 15.31
N VAL A 449 -1.57 13.02 15.51
CA VAL A 449 -0.27 12.79 14.89
C VAL A 449 0.59 11.93 15.83
N ASP A 450 0.85 10.70 15.42
CA ASP A 450 1.61 9.74 16.21
C ASP A 450 3.12 9.84 15.88
N PHE A 451 3.93 9.90 16.93
CA PHE A 451 5.38 9.93 16.90
C PHE A 451 5.94 8.68 17.57
N CYS A 452 6.05 7.59 16.81
CA CYS A 452 6.39 6.28 17.36
C CYS A 452 7.90 6.15 17.57
N ALA A 453 8.33 6.10 18.83
CA ALA A 453 9.71 5.84 19.23
C ALA A 453 9.86 4.35 19.61
N LYS A 454 10.78 3.63 18.97
CA LYS A 454 11.11 2.23 19.31
C LYS A 454 12.58 2.09 19.68
N LEU A 455 12.85 1.57 20.87
CA LEU A 455 14.20 1.35 21.36
C LEU A 455 14.90 0.21 20.59
N LYS A 456 16.21 0.30 20.44
CA LYS A 456 17.06 -0.79 19.92
C LYS A 456 17.71 -1.61 21.03
N VAL A 457 17.43 -1.29 22.28
CA VAL A 457 17.97 -1.92 23.48
C VAL A 457 16.84 -2.29 24.43
N ASP A 458 17.04 -3.35 25.21
CA ASP A 458 16.05 -3.83 26.18
C ASP A 458 16.24 -3.21 27.58
N ASN A 459 17.46 -2.81 27.94
CA ASN A 459 17.81 -2.36 29.29
C ASN A 459 17.87 -0.82 29.40
N VAL A 460 16.70 -0.18 29.36
CA VAL A 460 16.58 1.26 29.62
C VAL A 460 16.54 1.54 31.12
N LYS A 461 17.34 2.51 31.56
CA LYS A 461 17.34 3.04 32.93
C LYS A 461 16.81 4.46 32.91
N MET A 462 16.02 4.83 33.92
CA MET A 462 15.52 6.19 34.10
C MET A 462 16.62 7.11 34.66
N SER A 463 17.76 7.19 33.97
CA SER A 463 18.94 7.97 34.37
C SER A 463 19.09 9.28 33.58
N GLY A 464 18.12 9.62 32.72
CA GLY A 464 18.23 10.74 31.77
C GLY A 464 19.15 10.48 30.58
N ALA A 465 19.61 9.23 30.39
CA ALA A 465 20.49 8.87 29.28
C ALA A 465 19.74 8.81 27.94
N THR A 466 20.44 9.14 26.85
CA THR A 466 19.94 8.95 25.48
C THR A 466 20.15 7.52 25.02
N TYR A 467 19.11 6.89 24.48
CA TYR A 467 19.16 5.52 24.00
C TYR A 467 19.02 5.43 22.48
N PRO A 468 19.72 4.49 21.81
CA PRO A 468 19.54 4.29 20.38
C PRO A 468 18.14 3.73 20.08
N GLY A 469 17.47 4.30 19.07
CA GLY A 469 16.12 3.93 18.69
C GLY A 469 15.85 4.14 17.19
N THR A 470 14.63 3.81 16.77
CA THR A 470 14.03 4.21 15.51
C THR A 470 12.82 5.10 15.80
N PHE A 471 12.63 6.12 14.98
CA PHE A 471 11.51 7.05 15.11
C PHE A 471 10.79 7.15 13.77
N TYR A 472 9.47 7.13 13.78
CA TYR A 472 8.66 7.38 12.60
C TYR A 472 7.36 8.07 12.98
N GLN A 473 6.82 8.82 12.03
CA GLN A 473 5.55 9.52 12.17
C GLN A 473 4.44 8.69 11.52
N SER A 474 3.26 8.69 12.14
CA SER A 474 2.01 8.18 11.54
C SER A 474 0.84 9.08 11.93
N PHE A 475 -0.32 8.89 11.30
CA PHE A 475 -1.53 9.68 11.58
C PHE A 475 -2.62 8.73 12.05
N GLY A 476 -3.06 8.90 13.29
CA GLY A 476 -4.01 8.05 13.98
C GLY A 476 -5.17 8.85 14.56
N GLY A 477 -5.70 8.35 15.68
CA GLY A 477 -6.97 8.76 16.26
C GLY A 477 -8.08 7.78 15.89
N VAL A 478 -8.83 7.30 16.88
CA VAL A 478 -9.87 6.28 16.68
C VAL A 478 -10.94 6.78 15.72
N GLY A 479 -11.48 7.98 15.95
CA GLY A 479 -12.42 8.64 15.05
C GLY A 479 -11.84 8.83 13.64
N ARG A 480 -10.61 9.35 13.53
CA ARG A 480 -9.95 9.52 12.21
C ARG A 480 -9.81 8.19 11.48
N ASN A 481 -9.41 7.13 12.17
CA ASN A 481 -9.27 5.80 11.58
C ASN A 481 -10.64 5.26 11.11
N MET A 482 -11.69 5.40 11.94
CA MET A 482 -13.06 5.02 11.55
C MET A 482 -13.47 5.74 10.27
N ALA A 483 -13.22 7.04 10.18
CA ALA A 483 -13.53 7.84 9.01
C ALA A 483 -12.68 7.46 7.77
N ASP A 484 -11.38 7.20 7.95
CA ASP A 484 -10.45 6.75 6.90
C ASP A 484 -10.94 5.45 6.27
N CYS A 485 -11.25 4.46 7.10
CA CYS A 485 -11.65 3.15 6.60
C CYS A 485 -13.03 3.15 5.96
N LEU A 486 -13.99 3.90 6.51
CA LEU A 486 -15.27 4.12 5.83
C LEU A 486 -15.10 4.88 4.50
N SER A 487 -14.14 5.79 4.40
CA SER A 487 -13.82 6.47 3.13
C SER A 487 -13.27 5.48 2.10
N ARG A 488 -12.33 4.61 2.50
CA ARG A 488 -11.74 3.58 1.63
C ARG A 488 -12.74 2.52 1.18
N LEU A 489 -13.82 2.31 1.92
CA LEU A 489 -14.91 1.42 1.55
C LEU A 489 -15.98 2.07 0.66
N GLY A 490 -15.80 3.34 0.31
CA GLY A 490 -16.70 4.10 -0.57
C GLY A 490 -17.88 4.76 0.14
N SER A 491 -17.99 4.66 1.46
CA SER A 491 -19.07 5.30 2.24
C SER A 491 -18.84 6.80 2.46
N ALA A 492 -17.60 7.26 2.28
CA ALA A 492 -17.17 8.66 2.39
C ALA A 492 -17.87 9.39 3.54
N PRO A 493 -17.59 9.09 4.82
CA PRO A 493 -18.25 9.77 5.92
C PRO A 493 -17.81 11.23 6.03
N VAL A 494 -18.68 12.09 6.57
CA VAL A 494 -18.25 13.42 7.04
C VAL A 494 -17.50 13.24 8.36
N PHE A 495 -16.23 13.65 8.42
CA PHE A 495 -15.43 13.56 9.62
C PHE A 495 -15.48 14.88 10.41
N VAL A 496 -16.04 14.82 11.62
CA VAL A 496 -16.14 15.93 12.57
C VAL A 496 -15.06 15.78 13.63
N SER A 497 -14.15 16.75 13.69
CA SER A 497 -13.02 16.75 14.63
C SER A 497 -12.50 18.16 14.89
N ALA A 498 -11.50 18.28 15.76
CA ALA A 498 -10.78 19.52 16.01
C ALA A 498 -9.27 19.27 16.03
N ILE A 499 -8.52 20.15 15.38
CA ILE A 499 -7.06 20.17 15.33
C ILE A 499 -6.54 21.58 15.59
N GLY A 500 -5.24 21.73 15.81
CA GLY A 500 -4.60 23.03 15.94
C GLY A 500 -4.48 23.75 14.58
N ASP A 501 -3.80 24.89 14.58
CA ASP A 501 -3.39 25.59 13.37
C ASP A 501 -1.86 25.63 13.28
N ASP A 502 -1.26 24.45 13.13
CA ASP A 502 0.18 24.24 13.13
C ASP A 502 0.64 23.36 11.95
N VAL A 503 1.95 23.12 11.86
CA VAL A 503 2.52 22.26 10.81
C VAL A 503 2.01 20.82 10.87
N HIS A 504 1.63 20.35 12.06
CA HIS A 504 1.05 19.02 12.25
C HIS A 504 -0.36 18.93 11.68
N ALA A 505 -1.17 19.99 11.79
CA ALA A 505 -2.48 20.10 11.16
C ALA A 505 -2.37 19.94 9.64
N SER A 506 -1.43 20.67 9.03
CA SER A 506 -1.19 20.61 7.58
C SER A 506 -0.77 19.21 7.13
N ALA A 507 0.12 18.54 7.87
CA ALA A 507 0.54 17.17 7.57
C ALA A 507 -0.63 16.17 7.70
N LEU A 508 -1.45 16.30 8.75
CA LEU A 508 -2.60 15.44 9.00
C LEU A 508 -3.68 15.60 7.91
N LEU A 509 -3.97 16.84 7.51
CA LEU A 509 -4.93 17.14 6.44
C LEU A 509 -4.44 16.61 5.09
N ASN A 510 -3.16 16.79 4.77
CA ASN A 510 -2.59 16.29 3.52
C ASN A 510 -2.63 14.74 3.46
N TYR A 511 -2.27 14.07 4.56
CA TYR A 511 -2.34 12.60 4.65
C TYR A 511 -3.78 12.06 4.61
N SER A 512 -4.77 12.87 4.98
CA SER A 512 -6.19 12.51 5.00
C SER A 512 -6.97 13.15 3.85
N SER A 513 -6.31 13.50 2.75
CA SER A 513 -6.90 14.20 1.60
C SER A 513 -7.96 13.40 0.84
N HIS A 514 -7.99 12.07 1.00
CA HIS A 514 -9.03 11.19 0.46
C HIS A 514 -10.29 11.10 1.34
N MET A 515 -10.29 11.73 2.53
CA MET A 515 -11.42 11.76 3.46
C MET A 515 -12.19 13.09 3.34
N ASP A 516 -13.48 13.10 3.70
CA ASP A 516 -14.23 14.36 3.83
C ASP A 516 -13.90 15.04 5.16
N MET A 517 -12.85 15.86 5.11
CA MET A 517 -12.33 16.63 6.25
C MET A 517 -13.11 17.93 6.50
N SER A 518 -14.25 18.15 5.82
CA SER A 518 -14.98 19.43 5.91
C SER A 518 -15.62 19.71 7.26
N GLY A 519 -15.73 18.68 8.13
CA GLY A 519 -16.15 18.83 9.52
C GLY A 519 -15.00 19.02 10.51
N VAL A 520 -13.75 19.06 10.05
CA VAL A 520 -12.57 19.25 10.91
C VAL A 520 -12.29 20.74 11.09
N LYS A 521 -12.42 21.23 12.31
CA LYS A 521 -12.13 22.62 12.66
C LYS A 521 -10.67 22.80 13.08
N LYS A 522 -10.03 23.84 12.55
CA LYS A 522 -8.75 24.34 13.05
C LYS A 522 -9.01 25.36 14.15
N LEU A 523 -8.47 25.14 15.35
CA LEU A 523 -8.64 26.03 16.49
C LEU A 523 -7.34 26.83 16.72
N PRO A 524 -7.34 28.15 16.49
CA PRO A 524 -6.17 29.00 16.76
C PRO A 524 -5.75 28.95 18.23
N GLY A 525 -4.44 28.94 18.49
CA GLY A 525 -3.90 28.92 19.86
C GLY A 525 -3.83 27.53 20.51
N TYR A 526 -4.24 26.47 19.79
CA TYR A 526 -4.10 25.09 20.23
C TYR A 526 -3.15 24.31 19.32
N SER A 527 -2.45 23.33 19.90
CA SER A 527 -1.64 22.35 19.16
C SER A 527 -2.54 21.28 18.54
N THR A 528 -2.19 20.78 17.36
CA THR A 528 -2.77 19.55 16.82
C THR A 528 -2.43 18.39 17.75
N PRO A 529 -3.36 17.46 18.03
CA PRO A 529 -3.09 16.38 18.96
C PRO A 529 -1.89 15.55 18.52
N THR A 530 -0.96 15.30 19.43
CA THR A 530 0.20 14.46 19.19
C THR A 530 0.28 13.34 20.22
N TYR A 531 0.78 12.18 19.82
CA TYR A 531 0.98 11.07 20.73
C TYR A 531 2.29 10.33 20.43
N CYS A 532 3.13 10.18 21.44
CA CYS A 532 4.43 9.55 21.34
C CYS A 532 4.46 8.26 22.16
N PRO A 533 4.15 7.10 21.56
CA PRO A 533 4.37 5.82 22.22
C PRO A 533 5.87 5.49 22.21
N VAL A 534 6.42 5.17 23.39
CA VAL A 534 7.78 4.65 23.53
C VAL A 534 7.72 3.13 23.67
N LEU A 535 8.25 2.43 22.68
CA LEU A 535 8.23 0.97 22.58
C LEU A 535 9.58 0.37 22.95
N THR A 536 9.58 -0.76 23.65
CA THR A 536 10.76 -1.60 23.87
C THR A 536 11.32 -2.14 22.55
N HIS A 537 12.52 -2.71 22.59
CA HIS A 537 13.09 -3.43 21.44
C HIS A 537 12.19 -4.57 20.92
N SER A 538 11.53 -5.28 21.83
CA SER A 538 10.51 -6.30 21.50
C SER A 538 9.18 -5.73 20.99
N GLY A 539 9.00 -4.40 20.99
CA GLY A 539 7.80 -3.71 20.51
C GLY A 539 6.67 -3.61 21.54
N HIS A 540 6.96 -3.85 22.82
CA HIS A 540 5.99 -3.63 23.91
C HIS A 540 5.94 -2.14 24.27
N LEU A 541 4.76 -1.59 24.55
CA LEU A 541 4.62 -0.23 25.05
C LEU A 541 5.27 -0.11 26.43
N MET A 542 6.20 0.83 26.59
CA MET A 542 6.73 1.22 27.90
C MET A 542 5.84 2.28 28.55
N PHE A 543 5.66 3.39 27.84
CA PHE A 543 4.76 4.48 28.21
C PHE A 543 4.42 5.29 26.95
N GLY A 544 3.36 6.07 27.01
CA GLY A 544 2.97 7.01 25.97
C GLY A 544 2.84 8.42 26.53
N ILE A 545 3.22 9.41 25.74
CA ILE A 545 3.04 10.83 26.06
C ILE A 545 2.07 11.41 25.02
N GLY A 546 0.98 12.03 25.45
CA GLY A 546 0.01 12.63 24.54
C GLY A 546 -0.27 14.09 24.89
N ASP A 547 -0.20 14.95 23.89
CA ASP A 547 -0.82 16.28 23.91
C ASP A 547 -2.13 16.18 23.12
N MET A 548 -3.26 16.25 23.80
CA MET A 548 -4.59 16.10 23.19
C MET A 548 -5.56 17.19 23.64
N ASP A 549 -5.04 18.32 24.12
CA ASP A 549 -5.83 19.35 24.82
C ASP A 549 -6.90 19.97 23.94
N VAL A 550 -6.67 20.06 22.62
CA VAL A 550 -7.65 20.60 21.68
C VAL A 550 -8.95 19.77 21.64
N HIS A 551 -8.92 18.48 21.96
CA HIS A 551 -10.13 17.67 22.05
C HIS A 551 -11.00 18.06 23.26
N SER A 552 -10.38 18.55 24.34
CA SER A 552 -11.08 18.93 25.58
C SER A 552 -11.85 20.25 25.42
N VAL A 553 -11.45 21.10 24.48
CA VAL A 553 -12.12 22.38 24.21
C VAL A 553 -13.23 22.25 23.16
N VAL A 554 -13.43 21.07 22.59
CA VAL A 554 -14.60 20.79 21.74
C VAL A 554 -15.86 20.90 22.59
N SER A 555 -16.73 21.85 22.26
CA SER A 555 -17.94 22.17 23.01
C SER A 555 -19.21 21.62 22.33
N PRO A 556 -20.31 21.41 23.09
CA PRO A 556 -21.61 21.03 22.53
C PRO A 556 -22.15 22.00 21.46
N GLU A 557 -21.81 23.29 21.56
CA GLU A 557 -22.21 24.32 20.60
C GLU A 557 -21.53 24.09 19.25
N MET A 558 -20.24 23.76 19.24
CA MET A 558 -19.53 23.43 18.01
C MET A 558 -20.09 22.19 17.32
N ILE A 559 -20.63 21.23 18.07
CA ILE A 559 -21.34 20.05 17.51
C ILE A 559 -22.70 20.45 16.93
N THR A 560 -23.37 21.44 17.52
CA THR A 560 -24.69 21.90 17.08
C THR A 560 -24.65 22.50 15.67
N GLU A 561 -23.51 23.03 15.23
CA GLU A 561 -23.31 23.47 13.84
C GLU A 561 -23.40 22.32 12.82
N PHE A 562 -23.23 21.07 13.26
CA PHE A 562 -23.35 19.88 12.44
C PHE A 562 -24.70 19.18 12.59
N THR A 563 -25.73 19.85 13.14
CA THR A 563 -27.06 19.25 13.36
C THR A 563 -27.63 18.64 12.09
N ASP A 564 -27.61 19.36 10.95
CA ASP A 564 -28.23 18.87 9.70
C ASP A 564 -27.58 17.59 9.16
N VAL A 565 -26.25 17.49 9.24
CA VAL A 565 -25.52 16.29 8.80
C VAL A 565 -25.69 15.13 9.78
N LEU A 566 -25.72 15.40 11.09
CA LEU A 566 -25.96 14.37 12.11
C LEU A 566 -27.39 13.81 12.03
N SER A 567 -28.38 14.69 11.86
CA SER A 567 -29.80 14.35 11.79
C SER A 567 -30.19 13.54 10.55
N SER A 568 -29.44 13.70 9.45
CA SER A 568 -29.69 12.99 8.20
C SER A 568 -28.82 11.75 8.01
N ALA A 569 -27.86 11.49 8.91
CA ALA A 569 -26.93 10.39 8.75
C ALA A 569 -27.64 9.03 8.87
N PRO A 570 -27.29 8.02 8.04
CA PRO A 570 -27.77 6.66 8.23
C PRO A 570 -27.14 5.99 9.47
N LEU A 571 -26.03 6.52 9.97
CA LEU A 571 -25.31 6.07 11.17
C LEU A 571 -24.31 7.14 11.60
N VAL A 572 -24.27 7.44 12.89
CA VAL A 572 -23.22 8.27 13.51
C VAL A 572 -22.29 7.39 14.32
N CYS A 573 -21.02 7.41 13.99
CA CYS A 573 -19.95 6.79 14.75
C CYS A 573 -19.26 7.84 15.61
N MET A 574 -18.97 7.53 16.86
CA MET A 574 -18.18 8.42 17.71
C MET A 574 -17.18 7.67 18.57
N ASP A 575 -16.08 8.34 18.90
CA ASP A 575 -15.10 7.83 19.87
C ASP A 575 -15.19 8.53 21.23
N GLY A 576 -14.51 7.97 22.23
CA GLY A 576 -14.46 8.52 23.59
C GLY A 576 -13.54 9.73 23.78
N ASN A 577 -12.95 10.33 22.73
CA ASN A 577 -11.97 11.41 22.91
C ASN A 577 -12.59 12.72 23.40
N PHE A 578 -13.82 13.04 23.01
CA PHE A 578 -14.48 14.28 23.45
C PHE A 578 -15.13 14.16 24.83
N SER A 579 -15.57 15.29 25.38
CA SER A 579 -16.19 15.36 26.72
C SER A 579 -17.54 14.64 26.76
N SER A 580 -17.97 14.23 27.97
CA SER A 580 -19.28 13.59 28.18
C SER A 580 -20.44 14.50 27.75
N ALA A 581 -20.26 15.83 27.85
CA ALA A 581 -21.22 16.81 27.34
C ALA A 581 -21.35 16.79 25.81
N VAL A 582 -20.24 16.66 25.09
CA VAL A 582 -20.23 16.52 23.62
C VAL A 582 -20.86 15.20 23.19
N ILE A 583 -20.47 14.09 23.82
CA ILE A 583 -21.05 12.76 23.56
C ILE A 583 -22.57 12.80 23.76
N HIS A 584 -23.03 13.38 24.88
CA HIS A 584 -24.45 13.56 25.15
C HIS A 584 -25.15 14.42 24.09
N ARG A 585 -24.51 15.50 23.64
CA ARG A 585 -25.08 16.37 22.60
C ARG A 585 -25.25 15.65 21.26
N VAL A 586 -24.26 14.86 20.84
CA VAL A 586 -24.35 14.02 19.62
C VAL A 586 -25.52 13.05 19.75
N CYS A 587 -25.56 12.29 20.86
CA CYS A 587 -26.65 11.35 21.12
C CYS A 587 -28.02 12.02 21.06
N GLN A 588 -28.18 13.19 21.71
CA GLN A 588 -29.45 13.93 21.73
C GLN A 588 -29.95 14.30 20.32
N ILE A 589 -29.04 14.78 19.46
CA ILE A 589 -29.37 15.14 18.07
C ILE A 589 -29.82 13.89 17.31
N CYS A 590 -29.08 12.79 17.42
CA CYS A 590 -29.37 11.53 16.75
C CYS A 590 -30.69 10.92 17.23
N SER A 591 -30.93 10.88 18.55
CA SER A 591 -32.13 10.34 19.16
C SER A 591 -33.40 11.06 18.69
N LYS A 592 -33.36 12.40 18.58
CA LYS A 592 -34.48 13.20 18.07
C LYS A 592 -34.88 12.85 16.62
N HIS A 593 -33.94 12.32 15.83
CA HIS A 593 -34.14 12.01 14.41
C HIS A 593 -34.13 10.51 14.10
N GLY A 594 -34.07 9.65 15.13
CA GLY A 594 -34.03 8.20 14.96
C GLY A 594 -32.75 7.68 14.30
N VAL A 595 -31.65 8.42 14.40
CA VAL A 595 -30.36 8.05 13.82
C VAL A 595 -29.61 7.10 14.76
N PRO A 596 -29.18 5.91 14.30
CA PRO A 596 -28.44 4.99 15.14
C PRO A 596 -27.04 5.51 15.45
N VAL A 597 -26.54 5.18 16.64
CA VAL A 597 -25.26 5.67 17.16
C VAL A 597 -24.34 4.52 17.53
N TRP A 598 -23.11 4.58 17.05
CA TRP A 598 -22.01 3.67 17.39
C TRP A 598 -20.99 4.36 18.27
N PHE A 599 -20.64 3.77 19.41
CA PHE A 599 -19.60 4.29 20.30
C PHE A 599 -18.37 3.35 20.36
N ASP A 600 -17.18 3.88 20.08
CA ASP A 600 -15.90 3.23 20.40
C ASP A 600 -15.24 3.91 21.61
N PRO A 601 -15.02 3.21 22.73
CA PRO A 601 -14.42 3.79 23.93
C PRO A 601 -13.06 4.47 23.73
N ALA A 602 -12.27 4.07 22.73
CA ALA A 602 -10.88 4.42 22.48
C ALA A 602 -9.87 3.99 23.58
N ASP A 603 -10.19 4.19 24.86
CA ASP A 603 -9.35 3.86 26.01
C ASP A 603 -10.19 3.61 27.28
N ILE A 604 -9.62 2.90 28.26
CA ILE A 604 -10.27 2.57 29.54
C ILE A 604 -10.73 3.80 30.33
N HIS A 605 -10.01 4.92 30.26
CA HIS A 605 -10.38 6.15 30.98
C HIS A 605 -11.51 6.93 30.31
N LYS A 606 -11.85 6.57 29.06
CA LYS A 606 -12.86 7.23 28.24
C LYS A 606 -14.12 6.37 28.08
N ALA A 607 -14.02 5.07 28.37
CA ALA A 607 -15.08 4.08 28.18
C ALA A 607 -16.38 4.40 28.91
N THR A 608 -16.31 5.04 30.08
CA THR A 608 -17.48 5.31 30.93
C THR A 608 -18.23 6.59 30.56
N LYS A 609 -17.69 7.45 29.68
CA LYS A 609 -18.24 8.78 29.41
C LYS A 609 -19.72 8.79 29.00
N PRO A 610 -20.20 7.90 28.10
CA PRO A 610 -21.63 7.86 27.77
C PRO A 610 -22.52 7.49 28.97
N PHE A 611 -21.97 6.78 29.95
CA PHE A 611 -22.65 6.29 31.16
C PHE A 611 -22.58 7.29 32.33
N GLU A 612 -21.93 8.43 32.14
CA GLU A 612 -21.98 9.57 33.07
C GLU A 612 -23.19 10.46 32.80
N THR A 613 -23.87 10.25 31.68
CA THR A 613 -25.05 11.01 31.24
C THR A 613 -26.12 10.05 30.71
N GLU A 614 -27.24 10.59 30.24
CA GLU A 614 -28.30 9.81 29.59
C GLU A 614 -27.95 9.35 28.17
N ALA A 615 -26.75 9.68 27.68
CA ALA A 615 -26.27 9.31 26.35
C ALA A 615 -26.24 7.79 26.13
N CYS A 616 -25.97 7.00 27.18
CA CYS A 616 -25.91 5.54 27.11
C CYS A 616 -27.21 4.90 26.60
N LYS A 617 -28.37 5.48 26.94
CA LYS A 617 -29.70 4.99 26.51
C LYS A 617 -29.97 5.20 25.03
N GLN A 618 -29.16 6.02 24.37
CA GLN A 618 -29.32 6.42 22.97
C GLN A 618 -28.29 5.73 22.06
N LEU A 619 -27.39 4.91 22.63
CA LEU A 619 -26.45 4.12 21.87
C LEU A 619 -27.14 2.91 21.25
N THR A 620 -26.87 2.68 19.96
CA THR A 620 -27.33 1.48 19.25
C THR A 620 -26.26 0.40 19.24
N TYR A 621 -25.00 0.82 19.07
CA TYR A 621 -23.84 -0.05 18.97
C TYR A 621 -22.72 0.42 19.91
N ILE A 622 -21.97 -0.52 20.47
CA ILE A 622 -20.71 -0.23 21.17
C ILE A 622 -19.65 -1.29 20.84
N SER A 623 -18.40 -0.86 20.65
CA SER A 623 -17.28 -1.75 20.28
C SER A 623 -16.11 -1.73 21.28
N PRO A 624 -16.32 -2.13 22.56
CA PRO A 624 -15.26 -2.11 23.55
C PRO A 624 -14.29 -3.30 23.38
N ASN A 625 -13.06 -3.16 23.88
CA ASN A 625 -12.25 -4.32 24.22
C ASN A 625 -12.59 -4.86 25.62
N LEU A 626 -12.01 -6.00 26.00
CA LEU A 626 -12.29 -6.66 27.29
C LEU A 626 -12.03 -5.75 28.51
N ALA A 627 -11.02 -4.89 28.45
CA ALA A 627 -10.73 -3.96 29.55
C ALA A 627 -11.71 -2.80 29.60
N GLU A 628 -12.07 -2.24 28.45
CA GLU A 628 -13.05 -1.15 28.32
C GLU A 628 -14.45 -1.61 28.76
N ILE A 629 -14.90 -2.79 28.35
CA ILE A 629 -16.22 -3.30 28.75
C ILE A 629 -16.30 -3.58 30.24
N ARG A 630 -15.21 -4.05 30.87
CA ARG A 630 -15.15 -4.20 32.33
C ARG A 630 -15.31 -2.85 33.03
N CYS A 631 -14.64 -1.79 32.56
CA CYS A 631 -14.78 -0.45 33.13
C CYS A 631 -16.25 0.04 33.06
N ILE A 632 -16.91 -0.19 31.93
CA ILE A 632 -18.32 0.13 31.74
C ILE A 632 -19.21 -0.69 32.68
N TRP A 633 -18.98 -2.00 32.76
CA TRP A 633 -19.74 -2.90 33.61
C TRP A 633 -19.60 -2.53 35.09
N THR A 634 -18.39 -2.29 35.57
CA THR A 634 -18.14 -1.82 36.95
C THR A 634 -18.85 -0.51 37.24
N ARG A 635 -18.88 0.43 36.29
CA ARG A 635 -19.61 1.69 36.44
C ARG A 635 -21.12 1.47 36.53
N LEU A 636 -21.67 0.54 35.75
CA LEU A 636 -23.10 0.25 35.70
C LEU A 636 -23.61 -0.53 36.91
N THR A 637 -22.87 -1.55 37.35
CA THR A 637 -23.32 -2.49 38.40
C THR A 637 -22.82 -2.10 39.79
N GLY A 638 -21.79 -1.26 39.88
CA GLY A 638 -21.05 -0.99 41.11
C GLY A 638 -20.17 -2.15 41.58
N GLN A 639 -20.13 -3.26 40.83
CA GLN A 639 -19.33 -4.44 41.19
C GLN A 639 -17.89 -4.28 40.70
N GLN A 640 -16.94 -4.78 41.48
CA GLN A 640 -15.53 -4.80 41.10
C GLN A 640 -15.10 -6.20 40.67
N ASP A 641 -14.28 -6.24 39.62
CA ASP A 641 -13.64 -7.45 39.14
C ASP A 641 -12.12 -7.21 39.05
N THR A 642 -11.37 -7.97 39.84
CA THR A 642 -9.91 -7.88 39.98
C THR A 642 -9.15 -8.79 39.01
N SER A 643 -9.86 -9.51 38.13
CA SER A 643 -9.27 -10.46 37.19
C SER A 643 -8.22 -9.80 36.28
N THR A 644 -7.08 -10.47 36.11
CA THR A 644 -6.02 -10.01 35.20
C THR A 644 -6.23 -10.57 33.80
N PHE A 645 -6.29 -9.68 32.81
CA PHE A 645 -6.48 -10.07 31.40
C PHE A 645 -5.21 -10.59 30.70
N SER A 646 -4.08 -10.68 31.41
CA SER A 646 -2.84 -11.27 30.88
C SER A 646 -2.96 -12.79 30.83
N ASP A 647 -2.66 -13.37 29.67
CA ASP A 647 -2.54 -14.82 29.45
C ASP A 647 -3.84 -15.64 29.59
N MET A 648 -5.01 -15.00 29.45
CA MET A 648 -6.29 -15.70 29.41
C MET A 648 -6.41 -16.61 28.19
N SER A 649 -6.94 -17.82 28.40
CA SER A 649 -7.40 -18.68 27.32
C SER A 649 -8.61 -18.07 26.60
N ARG A 650 -8.87 -18.53 25.37
CA ARG A 650 -10.03 -18.08 24.59
C ARG A 650 -11.35 -18.28 25.34
N ASP A 651 -11.50 -19.42 26.01
CA ASP A 651 -12.74 -19.78 26.69
C ASP A 651 -12.96 -18.93 27.94
N GLU A 652 -11.90 -18.55 28.66
CA GLU A 652 -11.97 -17.59 29.77
C GLU A 652 -12.32 -16.20 29.25
N ALA A 653 -11.66 -15.72 28.19
CA ALA A 653 -11.93 -14.39 27.62
C ALA A 653 -13.38 -14.27 27.13
N VAL A 654 -13.92 -15.32 26.50
CA VAL A 654 -15.32 -15.40 26.07
C VAL A 654 -16.27 -15.39 27.26
N LYS A 655 -15.97 -16.14 28.34
CA LYS A 655 -16.82 -16.19 29.54
C LYS A 655 -16.90 -14.83 30.23
N GLU A 656 -15.76 -14.17 30.44
CA GLU A 656 -15.71 -12.83 31.04
C GLU A 656 -16.44 -11.80 30.18
N ALA A 657 -16.15 -11.77 28.87
CA ALA A 657 -16.85 -10.87 27.95
C ALA A 657 -18.36 -11.10 27.95
N ALA A 658 -18.82 -12.36 27.96
CA ALA A 658 -20.23 -12.71 27.99
C ALA A 658 -20.91 -12.26 29.30
N LEU A 659 -20.21 -12.37 30.45
CA LEU A 659 -20.70 -11.89 31.73
C LEU A 659 -21.01 -10.39 31.68
N TYR A 660 -20.04 -9.59 31.23
CA TYR A 660 -20.21 -8.14 31.13
C TYR A 660 -21.27 -7.76 30.08
N CYS A 661 -21.23 -8.39 28.89
CA CYS A 661 -22.20 -8.15 27.82
C CYS A 661 -23.64 -8.36 28.29
N ARG A 662 -23.91 -9.41 29.06
CA ARG A 662 -25.27 -9.73 29.54
C ARG A 662 -25.94 -8.57 30.27
N ASP A 663 -25.19 -7.84 31.09
CA ASP A 663 -25.73 -6.70 31.83
C ASP A 663 -25.84 -5.45 30.95
N LEU A 664 -24.88 -5.21 30.06
CA LEU A 664 -24.92 -4.07 29.14
C LEU A 664 -26.00 -4.22 28.06
N LEU A 665 -26.37 -5.43 27.64
CA LEU A 665 -27.41 -5.68 26.64
C LEU A 665 -28.81 -5.21 27.08
N LYS A 666 -28.99 -4.95 28.38
CA LYS A 666 -30.20 -4.31 28.93
C LYS A 666 -30.32 -2.83 28.53
N HIS A 667 -29.21 -2.22 28.11
CA HIS A 667 -29.10 -0.80 27.83
C HIS A 667 -28.72 -0.51 26.37
N ILE A 668 -27.89 -1.36 25.76
CA ILE A 668 -27.37 -1.18 24.41
C ILE A 668 -27.74 -2.39 23.56
N PRO A 669 -28.48 -2.22 22.44
CA PRO A 669 -28.98 -3.34 21.66
C PRO A 669 -27.89 -4.28 21.10
N VAL A 670 -26.76 -3.72 20.65
CA VAL A 670 -25.69 -4.50 20.01
C VAL A 670 -24.33 -4.14 20.60
N ILE A 671 -23.60 -5.16 21.05
CA ILE A 671 -22.30 -5.03 21.69
C ILE A 671 -21.28 -5.90 20.97
N MET A 672 -20.16 -5.32 20.55
CA MET A 672 -19.10 -6.02 19.83
C MET A 672 -17.79 -5.97 20.63
N VAL A 673 -17.50 -7.01 21.39
CA VAL A 673 -16.32 -7.06 22.26
C VAL A 673 -15.12 -7.64 21.52
N THR A 674 -14.07 -6.84 21.36
CA THR A 674 -12.80 -7.33 20.79
C THR A 674 -11.99 -8.07 21.86
N LEU A 675 -11.64 -9.32 21.61
CA LEU A 675 -10.89 -10.20 22.52
C LEU A 675 -9.41 -10.34 22.11
N GLY A 676 -8.89 -9.39 21.34
CA GLY A 676 -7.56 -9.47 20.74
C GLY A 676 -7.44 -10.72 19.87
N HIS A 677 -6.36 -11.49 20.07
CA HIS A 677 -6.07 -12.69 19.26
C HIS A 677 -7.11 -13.81 19.34
N HIS A 678 -8.04 -13.73 20.29
CA HIS A 678 -9.14 -14.68 20.44
C HIS A 678 -10.34 -14.37 19.54
N GLY A 679 -10.36 -13.21 18.86
CA GLY A 679 -11.41 -12.81 17.93
C GLY A 679 -12.40 -11.80 18.52
N LEU A 680 -13.67 -11.97 18.19
CA LEU A 680 -14.76 -11.04 18.53
C LEU A 680 -15.93 -11.79 19.18
N LEU A 681 -16.48 -11.23 20.26
CA LEU A 681 -17.77 -11.64 20.82
C LEU A 681 -18.86 -10.63 20.45
N LEU A 682 -19.92 -11.11 19.82
CA LEU A 682 -21.11 -10.31 19.48
C LEU A 682 -22.23 -10.64 20.46
N GLY A 683 -22.69 -9.64 21.20
CA GLY A 683 -23.95 -9.68 21.93
C GLY A 683 -25.02 -8.89 21.16
N ASP A 684 -26.21 -9.45 21.02
CA ASP A 684 -27.36 -8.82 20.38
C ASP A 684 -28.59 -9.08 21.25
N SER A 685 -29.30 -8.04 21.70
CA SER A 685 -30.47 -8.19 22.55
C SER A 685 -31.72 -8.69 21.80
N ARG A 686 -31.62 -8.86 20.48
CA ARG A 686 -32.70 -9.32 19.59
C ARG A 686 -32.65 -10.83 19.32
N GLN A 687 -31.57 -11.50 19.75
CA GLN A 687 -31.38 -12.95 19.71
C GLN A 687 -31.27 -13.48 21.14
#